data_AF-D8FAG2-F1
#
_entry.id   AF-D8FAG2-F1
#
_cell.length_a   1.000
_cell.length_b   1.000
_cell.length_c   1.000
_cell.angle_alpha   90.00
_cell.angle_beta   90.00
_cell.angle_gamma   90.00
#
_symmetry.space_group_name_H-M   'P 1'
#
loop_
_entity.id
_entity.type
_entity.pdbx_description
1 polymer ?
#
loop_
_entity_poly.entity_id
_entity_poly.type
_entity_poly.pdbx_seq_one_letter_code
_entity_poly.pdbx_strand_id
1 'polypeptide(L)'
;MKLIDKNDAVKQLAKILATQRSFDICVSEDICFAGKNGENWISIGKVNFYPNSNVDDPQQVRYDEKCAICYGGFEWSIPKKIVLDESIREALPESISKDHLAKIKKSFHQGLQDVVRRTLICMPVFDADTISVLPLEKPTTIVPDTSAVHQGALNFVCRFLTPWARIKVPAIVHMEILTNVDNYFKVRFKTDKIKDSRRANALRQHLLSQGGQRTLLKMELAPELELDRGDLGADPLRGIVTPSSDTEDKNLGLQNVTRSFADRLIVETARRFQFDVRPDHPLFVLTSDQGMARMAMAEGLGVFFFQARSVPQIEGCTLTGALYEPFSERIYTVSFVDVLWELAVSFGRVRISTGDPETIFDLWGIVRDAEEVSWQPLHAKEDLLWSNFECSETLIAPSLRSQRTEDDGTKTERKPKARTKKTLSLSGSYKFSPNKMLSLIGHIVDKGRISREEAKNTVDVKAWSTYLKYERFLRSGELVLEEKEDLLKTNILGELWEALRTIDTDKLRTILLTVPSFRKFFEFVQEKGVVSLEDPEMPISKTALPTYLTLGEAACAWLRVVESGIVFTPNWPEDETFARMALDIYQDLREKDKTEWVLTGKWVESLAIEKHVHPLAVYTLLPLARDNEFLQVFVEGSTPDTRFDDHSFSVIITKDGRPIIDQKYLYRGDFLFPGTSAVRIRLQDVKYAP
;
A
#
# COMPACT_ATOMS: atom_id res chain seq x y z
N MET A 1 -21.19 27.54 -3.05
CA MET A 1 -20.89 26.10 -3.24
C MET A 1 -20.37 25.51 -1.93
N LYS A 2 -20.69 24.25 -1.63
CA LYS A 2 -20.14 23.48 -0.50
C LYS A 2 -19.53 22.19 -1.03
N LEU A 3 -18.50 21.67 -0.36
CA LEU A 3 -18.03 20.31 -0.59
C LEU A 3 -19.00 19.34 0.06
N ILE A 4 -19.34 18.28 -0.66
CA ILE A 4 -20.19 17.19 -0.17
C ILE A 4 -19.52 15.85 -0.47
N ASP A 5 -19.79 14.88 0.40
CA ASP A 5 -19.42 13.49 0.18
C ASP A 5 -20.56 12.74 -0.54
N LYS A 6 -20.33 11.45 -0.84
CA LYS A 6 -21.33 10.61 -1.48
C LYS A 6 -22.57 10.39 -0.61
N ASN A 7 -22.43 10.33 0.71
CA ASN A 7 -23.56 10.07 1.62
C ASN A 7 -24.53 11.25 1.65
N ASP A 8 -24.01 12.47 1.69
CA ASP A 8 -24.80 13.69 1.59
C ASP A 8 -25.49 13.79 0.23
N ALA A 9 -24.81 13.41 -0.85
CA ALA A 9 -25.45 13.29 -2.16
C ALA A 9 -26.59 12.26 -2.18
N VAL A 10 -26.41 11.07 -1.58
CA VAL A 10 -27.49 10.07 -1.44
C VAL A 10 -28.70 10.67 -0.72
N LYS A 11 -28.48 11.36 0.40
CA LYS A 11 -29.58 11.98 1.16
C LYS A 11 -30.36 12.99 0.32
N GLN A 12 -29.67 13.83 -0.45
CA GLN A 12 -30.31 14.85 -1.28
C GLN A 12 -31.03 14.24 -2.47
N LEU A 13 -30.40 13.28 -3.16
CA LEU A 13 -31.03 12.56 -4.26
C LEU A 13 -32.26 11.79 -3.80
N ALA A 14 -32.24 11.20 -2.61
CA ALA A 14 -33.40 10.51 -2.05
C ALA A 14 -34.59 11.45 -1.82
N LYS A 15 -34.35 12.70 -1.40
CA LYS A 15 -35.40 13.72 -1.27
C LYS A 15 -36.01 14.10 -2.61
N ILE A 16 -35.18 14.24 -3.65
CA ILE A 16 -35.64 14.51 -5.02
C ILE A 16 -36.39 13.30 -5.59
N LEU A 17 -35.95 12.09 -5.28
CA LEU A 17 -36.61 10.84 -5.70
C LEU A 17 -37.99 10.63 -5.09
N ALA A 18 -38.22 11.16 -3.90
CA ALA A 18 -39.52 11.08 -3.25
C ALA A 18 -40.61 11.84 -4.04
N THR A 19 -40.24 12.83 -4.86
CA THR A 19 -41.19 13.61 -5.66
C THR A 19 -41.27 13.13 -7.11
N GLN A 20 -40.14 12.71 -7.70
CA GLN A 20 -40.07 12.29 -9.09
C GLN A 20 -39.09 11.13 -9.28
N ARG A 21 -39.46 10.15 -10.11
CA ARG A 21 -38.65 8.92 -10.33
C ARG A 21 -37.86 8.89 -11.64
N SER A 22 -38.06 9.87 -12.52
CA SER A 22 -37.43 9.94 -13.85
C SER A 22 -36.72 11.28 -14.00
N PHE A 23 -35.46 11.26 -14.42
CA PHE A 23 -34.66 12.48 -14.58
C PHE A 23 -33.83 12.49 -15.85
N ASP A 24 -33.52 13.68 -16.35
CA ASP A 24 -32.50 13.87 -17.38
C ASP A 24 -31.12 14.03 -16.72
N ILE A 25 -30.13 13.28 -17.19
CA ILE A 25 -28.72 13.50 -16.84
C ILE A 25 -28.08 14.37 -17.90
N CYS A 26 -27.43 15.44 -17.47
CA CYS A 26 -26.68 16.33 -18.33
C CYS A 26 -25.25 16.48 -17.83
N VAL A 27 -24.30 16.68 -18.74
CA VAL A 27 -22.89 16.97 -18.42
C VAL A 27 -22.42 18.24 -19.12
N SER A 28 -21.41 18.88 -18.56
CA SER A 28 -20.78 20.05 -19.17
C SER A 28 -19.32 20.20 -18.73
N GLU A 29 -18.46 20.49 -19.69
CA GLU A 29 -17.08 20.91 -19.51
C GLU A 29 -16.98 22.41 -19.78
N ASP A 30 -16.40 23.14 -18.83
CA ASP A 30 -16.57 24.58 -18.68
C ASP A 30 -15.79 25.41 -19.71
N ILE A 31 -14.88 24.82 -20.48
CA ILE A 31 -14.16 25.48 -21.58
C ILE A 31 -14.76 25.09 -22.93
N CYS A 32 -15.00 23.80 -23.14
CA CYS A 32 -15.48 23.20 -24.38
C CYS A 32 -16.89 23.67 -24.71
N PHE A 33 -17.77 23.73 -23.70
CA PHE A 33 -19.18 24.08 -23.84
C PHE A 33 -19.54 25.44 -23.22
N ALA A 34 -18.54 26.32 -23.04
CA ALA A 34 -18.78 27.72 -22.68
C ALA A 34 -19.59 28.44 -23.77
N GLY A 35 -20.80 28.89 -23.44
CA GLY A 35 -21.68 29.67 -24.31
C GLY A 35 -21.50 31.19 -24.14
N LYS A 36 -22.21 31.98 -24.97
CA LYS A 36 -22.23 33.47 -24.89
C LYS A 36 -23.07 34.01 -23.73
N ASN A 37 -24.11 33.27 -23.31
CA ASN A 37 -25.09 33.68 -22.29
C ASN A 37 -25.05 32.81 -21.02
N GLY A 38 -24.02 31.97 -20.87
CA GLY A 38 -23.94 30.97 -19.80
C GLY A 38 -23.27 29.69 -20.28
N GLU A 39 -23.35 28.64 -19.47
CA GLU A 39 -22.80 27.32 -19.76
C GLU A 39 -23.85 26.43 -20.42
N ASN A 40 -23.45 25.73 -21.48
CA ASN A 40 -24.33 24.82 -22.20
C ASN A 40 -24.21 23.39 -21.65
N TRP A 41 -25.32 22.67 -21.62
CA TRP A 41 -25.42 21.31 -21.08
C TRP A 41 -25.72 20.32 -22.19
N ILE A 42 -25.10 19.14 -22.12
CA ILE A 42 -25.36 18.04 -23.05
C ILE A 42 -26.16 16.98 -22.31
N SER A 43 -27.35 16.65 -22.81
CA SER A 43 -28.14 15.55 -22.27
C SER A 43 -27.53 14.23 -22.70
N ILE A 44 -27.23 13.38 -21.73
CA ILE A 44 -26.71 12.02 -21.92
C ILE A 44 -27.74 10.95 -21.60
N GLY A 45 -29.01 11.33 -21.54
CA GLY A 45 -30.14 10.41 -21.42
C GLY A 45 -30.96 10.56 -20.16
N LYS A 46 -31.88 9.62 -19.99
CA LYS A 46 -32.84 9.59 -18.89
C LYS A 46 -32.53 8.48 -17.92
N VAL A 47 -32.69 8.75 -16.63
CA VAL A 47 -32.59 7.74 -15.57
C VAL A 47 -33.91 7.59 -14.85
N ASN A 48 -34.36 6.35 -14.74
CA ASN A 48 -35.54 5.94 -14.00
C ASN A 48 -35.13 5.16 -12.75
N PHE A 49 -35.80 5.40 -11.63
CA PHE A 49 -35.56 4.72 -10.36
C PHE A 49 -36.74 3.87 -9.95
N TYR A 50 -36.42 2.73 -9.32
CA TYR A 50 -37.39 1.72 -8.94
C TYR A 50 -37.31 1.38 -7.43
N PRO A 51 -37.63 2.33 -6.53
CA PRO A 51 -37.79 2.01 -5.12
C PRO A 51 -39.02 1.11 -4.93
N ASN A 52 -38.91 0.11 -4.04
CA ASN A 52 -40.02 -0.76 -3.67
C ASN A 52 -40.43 -0.47 -2.21
N SER A 53 -41.26 0.55 -2.06
CA SER A 53 -41.75 1.04 -0.77
C SER A 53 -43.07 0.40 -0.32
N ASN A 54 -43.69 -0.46 -1.14
CA ASN A 54 -44.96 -1.15 -0.84
C ASN A 54 -44.71 -2.58 -0.34
N VAL A 55 -44.19 -2.69 0.88
CA VAL A 55 -44.15 -3.97 1.59
C VAL A 55 -44.95 -3.81 2.87
N ASP A 56 -46.15 -4.41 2.91
CA ASP A 56 -47.04 -4.43 4.08
C ASP A 56 -46.53 -5.37 5.20
N ASP A 57 -45.37 -6.01 5.00
CA ASP A 57 -44.74 -6.93 5.94
C ASP A 57 -43.64 -6.23 6.76
N PRO A 58 -43.84 -6.00 8.07
CA PRO A 58 -42.87 -5.34 8.94
C PRO A 58 -41.58 -6.15 9.18
N GLN A 59 -41.47 -7.39 8.67
CA GLN A 59 -40.25 -8.21 8.77
C GLN A 59 -39.33 -8.11 7.53
N GLN A 60 -39.78 -7.50 6.43
CA GLN A 60 -38.94 -7.32 5.24
C GLN A 60 -38.25 -5.94 5.23
N VAL A 61 -36.97 -5.92 4.86
CA VAL A 61 -36.19 -4.68 4.71
C VAL A 61 -36.81 -3.84 3.58
N ARG A 62 -37.34 -2.67 3.91
CA ARG A 62 -37.93 -1.73 2.95
C ARG A 62 -36.86 -1.24 1.96
N TYR A 63 -37.09 -1.45 0.66
CA TYR A 63 -36.21 -0.93 -0.40
C TYR A 63 -36.64 0.48 -0.77
N ASP A 64 -36.24 1.45 0.04
CA ASP A 64 -36.57 2.87 -0.12
C ASP A 64 -35.73 3.58 -1.20
N GLU A 65 -35.95 4.90 -1.36
CA GLU A 65 -35.24 5.73 -2.34
C GLU A 65 -33.72 5.71 -2.13
N LYS A 66 -33.26 5.67 -0.87
CA LYS A 66 -31.83 5.56 -0.55
C LYS A 66 -31.27 4.21 -1.00
N CYS A 67 -32.01 3.13 -0.75
CA CYS A 67 -31.62 1.80 -1.20
C CYS A 67 -31.52 1.73 -2.72
N ALA A 68 -32.49 2.30 -3.44
CA ALA A 68 -32.46 2.35 -4.90
C ALA A 68 -31.22 3.10 -5.44
N ILE A 69 -30.82 4.20 -4.79
CA ILE A 69 -29.59 4.93 -5.15
C ILE A 69 -28.33 4.10 -4.87
N CYS A 70 -28.22 3.52 -3.68
CA CYS A 70 -27.00 2.85 -3.22
C CYS A 70 -26.79 1.47 -3.86
N TYR A 71 -27.87 0.76 -4.15
CA TYR A 71 -27.82 -0.66 -4.57
C TYR A 71 -28.35 -0.86 -5.98
N GLY A 72 -28.16 0.12 -6.86
CA GLY A 72 -28.33 -0.05 -8.29
C GLY A 72 -29.78 -0.19 -8.78
N GLY A 73 -30.76 0.28 -8.01
CA GLY A 73 -32.18 0.30 -8.35
C GLY A 73 -32.56 1.38 -9.37
N PHE A 74 -31.77 1.51 -10.43
CA PHE A 74 -31.97 2.48 -11.51
C PHE A 74 -31.71 1.88 -12.90
N GLU A 75 -32.34 2.48 -13.90
CA GLU A 75 -32.11 2.25 -15.33
C GLU A 75 -31.72 3.55 -16.00
N TRP A 76 -30.59 3.55 -16.72
CA TRP A 76 -30.10 4.68 -17.50
C TRP A 76 -30.20 4.40 -19.00
N SER A 77 -31.13 5.10 -19.64
CA SER A 77 -31.36 5.02 -21.09
C SER A 77 -30.45 6.02 -21.82
N ILE A 78 -29.40 5.52 -22.46
CA ILE A 78 -28.45 6.34 -23.22
C ILE A 78 -29.02 6.63 -24.62
N PRO A 79 -29.06 7.89 -25.09
CA PRO A 79 -29.60 8.20 -26.40
C PRO A 79 -28.78 7.58 -27.53
N LYS A 80 -29.42 7.38 -28.68
CA LYS A 80 -28.71 6.96 -29.90
C LYS A 80 -27.68 8.02 -30.30
N LYS A 81 -26.60 7.58 -30.95
CA LYS A 81 -25.49 8.44 -31.38
C LYS A 81 -25.93 9.73 -32.10
N ILE A 82 -26.94 9.65 -32.96
CA ILE A 82 -27.46 10.81 -33.71
C ILE A 82 -27.99 11.89 -32.75
N VAL A 83 -28.77 11.49 -31.74
CA VAL A 83 -29.37 12.40 -30.76
C VAL A 83 -28.29 13.04 -29.86
N LEU A 84 -27.29 12.25 -29.45
CA LEU A 84 -26.14 12.77 -28.71
C LEU A 84 -25.34 13.77 -29.56
N ASP A 85 -25.09 13.44 -30.82
CA ASP A 85 -24.37 14.28 -31.76
C ASP A 85 -25.06 15.63 -32.02
N GLU A 86 -26.39 15.64 -32.02
CA GLU A 86 -27.23 16.84 -32.10
C GLU A 86 -27.13 17.66 -30.82
N SER A 87 -27.25 17.03 -29.64
CA SER A 87 -27.10 17.72 -28.35
C SER A 87 -25.71 18.35 -28.18
N ILE A 88 -24.65 17.66 -28.60
CA ILE A 88 -23.28 18.21 -28.63
C ILE A 88 -23.19 19.43 -29.55
N ARG A 89 -23.82 19.37 -30.74
CA ARG A 89 -23.80 20.48 -31.70
C ARG A 89 -24.53 21.70 -31.15
N GLU A 90 -25.68 21.49 -30.51
CA GLU A 90 -26.48 22.56 -29.88
C GLU A 90 -25.76 23.22 -28.71
N ALA A 91 -24.96 22.45 -27.97
CA ALA A 91 -24.15 22.96 -26.88
C ALA A 91 -22.92 23.77 -27.34
N LEU A 92 -22.60 23.77 -28.64
CA LEU A 92 -21.43 24.46 -29.20
C LEU A 92 -21.82 25.73 -29.98
N PRO A 93 -20.90 26.70 -30.12
CA PRO A 93 -21.14 27.86 -30.98
C PRO A 93 -21.36 27.44 -32.44
N GLU A 94 -22.32 28.08 -33.13
CA GLU A 94 -22.61 27.83 -34.55
C GLU A 94 -21.38 28.03 -35.47
N SER A 95 -20.42 28.85 -35.04
CA SER A 95 -19.20 29.16 -35.79
C SER A 95 -18.14 28.07 -35.75
N ILE A 96 -18.37 26.94 -35.06
CA ILE A 96 -17.35 25.90 -34.89
C ILE A 96 -17.05 25.18 -36.22
N SER A 97 -15.77 25.04 -36.53
CA SER A 97 -15.31 24.31 -37.72
C SER A 97 -15.64 22.80 -37.65
N LYS A 98 -15.95 22.21 -38.82
CA LYS A 98 -16.35 20.79 -38.95
C LYS A 98 -15.30 19.82 -38.37
N ASP A 99 -14.02 20.10 -38.58
CA ASP A 99 -12.92 19.26 -38.08
C ASP A 99 -12.84 19.25 -36.55
N HIS A 100 -13.05 20.40 -35.91
CA HIS A 100 -13.04 20.50 -34.45
C HIS A 100 -14.31 19.89 -33.85
N LEU A 101 -15.46 20.06 -34.50
CA LEU A 101 -16.70 19.38 -34.12
C LEU A 101 -16.53 17.85 -34.14
N ALA A 102 -15.92 17.29 -35.18
CA ALA A 102 -15.64 15.86 -35.26
C ALA A 102 -14.71 15.37 -34.13
N LYS A 103 -13.68 16.16 -33.78
CA LYS A 103 -12.77 15.86 -32.65
C LYS A 103 -13.48 15.92 -31.29
N ILE A 104 -14.38 16.88 -31.09
CA ILE A 104 -15.17 17.02 -29.86
C ILE A 104 -16.12 15.82 -29.73
N LYS A 105 -16.91 15.53 -30.77
CA LYS A 105 -17.80 14.35 -30.80
C LYS A 105 -17.03 13.08 -30.47
N LYS A 106 -15.91 12.82 -31.15
CA LYS A 106 -15.06 11.65 -30.88
C LYS A 106 -14.62 11.58 -29.42
N SER A 107 -14.09 12.68 -28.87
CA SER A 107 -13.63 12.74 -27.47
C SER A 107 -14.78 12.52 -26.49
N PHE A 108 -15.94 13.11 -26.75
CA PHE A 108 -17.14 12.98 -25.92
C PHE A 108 -17.63 11.53 -25.84
N HIS A 109 -17.83 10.88 -26.99
CA HIS A 109 -18.25 9.47 -27.04
C HIS A 109 -17.27 8.55 -26.32
N GLN A 110 -15.97 8.75 -26.54
CA GLN A 110 -14.92 8.00 -25.85
C GLN A 110 -14.93 8.23 -24.34
N GLY A 111 -15.09 9.47 -23.90
CA GLY A 111 -15.16 9.82 -22.49
C GLY A 111 -16.37 9.19 -21.79
N LEU A 112 -17.53 9.19 -22.44
CA LEU A 112 -18.74 8.56 -21.91
C LEU A 112 -18.57 7.04 -21.75
N GLN A 113 -17.99 6.37 -22.75
CA GLN A 113 -17.67 4.95 -22.65
C GLN A 113 -16.67 4.65 -21.52
N ASP A 114 -15.62 5.47 -21.39
CA ASP A 114 -14.65 5.30 -20.32
C ASP A 114 -15.30 5.43 -18.93
N VAL A 115 -16.24 6.38 -18.74
CA VAL A 115 -17.00 6.54 -17.49
C VAL A 115 -17.78 5.28 -17.15
N VAL A 116 -18.58 4.77 -18.10
CA VAL A 116 -19.43 3.59 -17.88
C VAL A 116 -18.58 2.34 -17.59
N ARG A 117 -17.41 2.22 -18.21
CA ARG A 117 -16.48 1.12 -17.92
C ARG A 117 -15.80 1.27 -16.57
N ARG A 118 -15.41 2.47 -16.17
CA ARG A 118 -14.81 2.71 -14.85
C ARG A 118 -15.81 2.53 -13.71
N THR A 119 -17.10 2.77 -13.94
CA THR A 119 -18.14 2.45 -12.94
C THR A 119 -18.50 0.95 -12.94
N LEU A 120 -18.01 0.19 -13.92
CA LEU A 120 -18.32 -1.24 -14.12
C LEU A 120 -19.81 -1.51 -14.31
N ILE A 121 -20.56 -0.55 -14.85
CA ILE A 121 -21.93 -0.79 -15.34
C ILE A 121 -21.88 -1.44 -16.73
N CYS A 122 -20.82 -1.19 -17.49
CA CYS A 122 -20.46 -1.97 -18.66
C CYS A 122 -19.07 -2.54 -18.45
N MET A 123 -18.92 -3.86 -18.46
CA MET A 123 -17.63 -4.50 -18.25
C MET A 123 -16.71 -4.30 -19.47
N PRO A 124 -15.38 -4.20 -19.25
CA PRO A 124 -14.41 -4.35 -20.33
C PRO A 124 -14.58 -5.70 -21.03
N VAL A 125 -14.43 -5.73 -22.36
CA VAL A 125 -14.48 -6.97 -23.14
C VAL A 125 -13.07 -7.49 -23.33
N PHE A 126 -12.77 -8.60 -22.67
CA PHE A 126 -11.50 -9.31 -22.80
C PHE A 126 -11.51 -10.24 -24.02
N ASP A 127 -10.33 -10.55 -24.56
CA ASP A 127 -10.20 -11.57 -25.61
C ASP A 127 -10.34 -12.99 -25.06
N ALA A 128 -10.49 -13.97 -25.96
CA ALA A 128 -10.74 -15.36 -25.59
C ALA A 128 -9.60 -15.95 -24.74
N ASP A 129 -8.35 -15.58 -25.06
CA ASP A 129 -7.17 -16.04 -24.33
C ASP A 129 -7.19 -15.51 -22.90
N THR A 130 -7.49 -14.21 -22.70
CA THR A 130 -7.63 -13.65 -21.35
C THR A 130 -8.79 -14.31 -20.60
N ILE A 131 -9.95 -14.48 -21.23
CA ILE A 131 -11.12 -15.11 -20.59
C ILE A 131 -10.80 -16.54 -20.13
N SER A 132 -10.00 -17.30 -20.88
CA SER A 132 -9.64 -18.68 -20.53
C SER A 132 -8.84 -18.82 -19.23
N VAL A 133 -8.25 -17.71 -18.75
CA VAL A 133 -7.44 -17.65 -17.52
C VAL A 133 -8.23 -17.06 -16.35
N LEU A 134 -9.48 -16.60 -16.59
CA LEU A 134 -10.34 -16.00 -15.58
C LEU A 134 -11.47 -16.97 -15.15
N PRO A 135 -11.81 -17.06 -13.86
CA PRO A 135 -11.18 -16.39 -12.72
C PRO A 135 -9.77 -16.94 -12.44
N LEU A 136 -8.94 -16.16 -11.73
CA LEU A 136 -7.57 -16.55 -11.43
C LEU A 136 -7.53 -17.72 -10.44
N GLU A 137 -6.82 -18.79 -10.80
CA GLU A 137 -6.66 -19.99 -9.95
C GLU A 137 -5.46 -19.88 -8.98
N LYS A 138 -4.52 -18.99 -9.27
CA LYS A 138 -3.31 -18.74 -8.46
C LYS A 138 -3.00 -17.24 -8.39
N PRO A 139 -2.26 -16.78 -7.36
CA PRO A 139 -1.90 -15.38 -7.24
C PRO A 139 -1.13 -14.91 -8.47
N THR A 140 -1.55 -13.81 -9.05
CA THR A 140 -1.09 -13.33 -10.36
C THR A 140 -0.74 -11.85 -10.30
N THR A 141 0.44 -11.49 -10.84
CA THR A 141 0.84 -10.08 -10.95
C THR A 141 0.27 -9.49 -12.23
N ILE A 142 -0.40 -8.34 -12.10
CA ILE A 142 -0.96 -7.60 -13.21
C ILE A 142 -0.30 -6.21 -13.27
N VAL A 143 0.31 -5.92 -14.42
CA VAL A 143 0.98 -4.65 -14.70
C VAL A 143 0.12 -3.86 -15.69
N PRO A 144 -0.64 -2.84 -15.24
CA PRO A 144 -1.48 -2.06 -16.13
C PRO A 144 -0.68 -1.01 -16.91
N ASP A 145 -1.12 -0.77 -18.15
CA ASP A 145 -0.74 0.43 -18.90
C ASP A 145 -1.73 1.59 -18.68
N THR A 146 -1.43 2.75 -19.25
CA THR A 146 -2.28 3.94 -19.17
C THR A 146 -3.67 3.70 -19.79
N SER A 147 -3.78 2.81 -20.77
CA SER A 147 -5.06 2.47 -21.40
C SER A 147 -5.97 1.70 -20.44
N ALA A 148 -5.42 0.78 -19.65
CA ALA A 148 -6.13 -0.01 -18.66
C ALA A 148 -6.70 0.83 -17.52
N VAL A 149 -5.95 1.85 -17.10
CA VAL A 149 -6.40 2.84 -16.10
C VAL A 149 -7.58 3.64 -16.64
N HIS A 150 -7.47 4.18 -17.85
CA HIS A 150 -8.54 5.05 -18.39
C HIS A 150 -9.83 4.29 -18.75
N GLN A 151 -9.71 3.07 -19.27
CA GLN A 151 -10.82 2.36 -19.90
C GLN A 151 -11.53 1.36 -18.98
N GLY A 152 -11.27 1.41 -17.66
CA GLY A 152 -11.98 0.61 -16.65
C GLY A 152 -11.52 -0.84 -16.53
N ALA A 153 -10.53 -1.28 -17.31
CA ALA A 153 -9.94 -2.62 -17.17
C ALA A 153 -9.28 -2.82 -15.80
N LEU A 154 -8.58 -1.80 -15.31
CA LEU A 154 -7.99 -1.86 -13.98
C LEU A 154 -9.07 -1.95 -12.89
N ASN A 155 -10.18 -1.24 -13.04
CA ASN A 155 -11.30 -1.28 -12.08
C ASN A 155 -11.92 -2.68 -12.03
N PHE A 156 -12.05 -3.34 -13.18
CA PHE A 156 -12.55 -4.72 -13.27
C PHE A 156 -11.64 -5.67 -12.49
N VAL A 157 -10.33 -5.60 -12.72
CA VAL A 157 -9.33 -6.41 -12.02
C VAL A 157 -9.41 -6.17 -10.51
N CYS A 158 -9.40 -4.91 -10.07
CA CYS A 158 -9.48 -4.57 -8.66
C CYS A 158 -10.74 -5.08 -7.97
N ARG A 159 -11.87 -5.16 -8.68
CA ARG A 159 -13.17 -5.53 -8.09
C ARG A 159 -13.42 -7.03 -8.06
N PHE A 160 -13.03 -7.73 -9.13
CA PHE A 160 -13.46 -9.12 -9.33
C PHE A 160 -12.33 -10.14 -9.28
N LEU A 161 -11.07 -9.71 -9.40
CA LEU A 161 -9.93 -10.61 -9.39
C LEU A 161 -9.10 -10.51 -8.12
N THR A 162 -9.33 -9.51 -7.27
CA THR A 162 -8.71 -9.43 -5.93
C THR A 162 -9.34 -10.47 -4.99
N PRO A 163 -8.57 -11.05 -4.06
CA PRO A 163 -7.15 -10.81 -3.79
C PRO A 163 -6.18 -11.56 -4.72
N TRP A 164 -6.67 -12.42 -5.63
CA TRP A 164 -5.81 -13.21 -6.52
C TRP A 164 -4.99 -12.36 -7.51
N ALA A 165 -5.44 -11.16 -7.84
CA ALA A 165 -4.73 -10.17 -8.64
C ALA A 165 -3.92 -9.20 -7.77
N ARG A 166 -2.60 -9.17 -7.95
CA ARG A 166 -1.70 -8.14 -7.39
C ARG A 166 -1.36 -7.11 -8.44
N ILE A 167 -1.50 -5.83 -8.09
CA ILE A 167 -1.42 -4.75 -9.07
C ILE A 167 -0.13 -3.97 -8.90
N LYS A 168 0.70 -3.97 -9.94
CA LYS A 168 1.96 -3.24 -9.95
C LYS A 168 1.87 -2.10 -10.95
N VAL A 169 1.58 -0.88 -10.48
CA VAL A 169 1.42 0.28 -11.38
C VAL A 169 2.81 0.85 -11.71
N PRO A 170 3.25 0.82 -12.98
CA PRO A 170 4.54 1.39 -13.36
C PRO A 170 4.59 2.90 -13.09
N ALA A 171 5.75 3.40 -12.62
CA ALA A 171 5.93 4.83 -12.37
C ALA A 171 5.68 5.69 -13.62
N ILE A 172 6.02 5.18 -14.81
CA ILE A 172 5.76 5.86 -16.09
C ILE A 172 4.26 6.09 -16.35
N VAL A 173 3.39 5.15 -15.97
CA VAL A 173 1.93 5.30 -16.11
C VAL A 173 1.43 6.45 -15.24
N HIS A 174 1.93 6.54 -14.01
CA HIS A 174 1.62 7.66 -13.12
C HIS A 174 2.14 9.00 -13.67
N MET A 175 3.36 9.03 -14.21
CA MET A 175 3.93 10.23 -14.83
C MET A 175 3.16 10.69 -16.06
N GLU A 176 2.68 9.76 -16.89
CA GLU A 176 1.84 10.09 -18.05
C GLU A 176 0.51 10.73 -17.60
N ILE A 177 -0.13 10.18 -16.57
CA ILE A 177 -1.36 10.75 -16.00
C ILE A 177 -1.08 12.14 -15.41
N LEU A 178 0.00 12.32 -14.65
CA LEU A 178 0.41 13.64 -14.14
C LEU A 178 0.70 14.63 -15.28
N THR A 179 1.32 14.17 -16.36
CA THR A 179 1.57 14.98 -17.56
C THR A 179 0.27 15.41 -18.22
N ASN A 180 -0.74 14.53 -18.28
CA ASN A 180 -2.07 14.87 -18.75
C ASN A 180 -2.74 15.92 -17.86
N VAL A 181 -2.60 15.81 -16.54
CA VAL A 181 -3.09 16.80 -15.56
C VAL A 181 -2.43 18.15 -15.78
N ASP A 182 -1.11 18.18 -15.93
CA ASP A 182 -0.33 19.41 -16.15
C ASP A 182 -0.71 20.07 -17.49
N ASN A 183 -0.89 19.26 -18.54
CA ASN A 183 -1.38 19.72 -19.84
C ASN A 183 -2.79 20.29 -19.77
N TYR A 184 -3.69 19.67 -19.00
CA TYR A 184 -5.04 20.18 -18.78
C TYR A 184 -5.00 21.55 -18.10
N PHE A 185 -4.25 21.71 -17.02
CA PHE A 185 -4.14 22.99 -16.32
C PHE A 185 -3.46 24.07 -17.18
N LYS A 186 -2.47 23.72 -18.01
CA LYS A 186 -1.91 24.65 -19.03
C LYS A 186 -2.94 25.13 -20.04
N VAL A 187 -3.94 24.30 -20.39
CA VAL A 187 -5.04 24.71 -21.28
C VAL A 187 -6.06 25.55 -20.53
N ARG A 188 -6.34 25.20 -19.27
CA ARG A 188 -7.30 25.88 -18.40
C ARG A 188 -6.88 27.30 -18.06
N PHE A 189 -5.64 27.49 -17.61
CA PHE A 189 -5.13 28.80 -17.17
C PHE A 189 -4.69 29.75 -18.28
N LYS A 190 -4.79 29.34 -19.56
CA LYS A 190 -4.58 30.28 -20.67
C LYS A 190 -5.67 31.36 -20.67
N THR A 191 -5.27 32.63 -20.67
CA THR A 191 -6.18 33.78 -20.68
C THR A 191 -6.63 34.19 -22.09
N ASP A 192 -6.15 33.51 -23.14
CA ASP A 192 -6.53 33.78 -24.52
C ASP A 192 -8.03 33.59 -24.79
N LYS A 193 -8.58 34.37 -25.73
CA LYS A 193 -9.93 34.15 -26.29
C LYS A 193 -10.12 32.67 -26.65
N ILE A 194 -11.26 32.09 -26.27
CA ILE A 194 -11.57 30.68 -26.51
C ILE A 194 -11.67 30.43 -28.02
N LYS A 195 -10.62 29.82 -28.60
CA LYS A 195 -10.57 29.35 -30.00
C LYS A 195 -11.12 27.92 -30.11
N ASP A 196 -11.60 27.52 -31.28
CA ASP A 196 -12.08 26.15 -31.58
C ASP A 196 -11.08 25.05 -31.17
N SER A 197 -9.78 25.27 -31.45
CA SER A 197 -8.71 24.34 -31.10
C SER A 197 -8.55 24.16 -29.58
N ARG A 198 -8.81 25.22 -28.81
CA ARG A 198 -8.79 25.20 -27.35
C ARG A 198 -9.96 24.37 -26.80
N ARG A 199 -11.17 24.49 -27.37
CA ARG A 199 -12.35 23.71 -26.95
C ARG A 199 -12.15 22.21 -27.12
N ALA A 200 -11.70 21.80 -28.32
CA ALA A 200 -11.45 20.39 -28.60
C ALA A 200 -10.32 19.81 -27.73
N ASN A 201 -9.27 20.60 -27.48
CA ASN A 201 -8.17 20.16 -26.63
C ASN A 201 -8.57 20.12 -25.15
N ALA A 202 -9.37 21.07 -24.65
CA ALA A 202 -9.81 21.12 -23.26
C ALA A 202 -10.57 19.86 -22.86
N LEU A 203 -11.62 19.49 -23.60
CA LEU A 203 -12.40 18.27 -23.32
C LEU A 203 -11.52 17.02 -23.32
N ARG A 204 -10.64 16.87 -24.32
CA ARG A 204 -9.76 15.70 -24.42
C ARG A 204 -8.79 15.61 -23.24
N GLN A 205 -8.15 16.72 -22.87
CA GLN A 205 -7.19 16.76 -21.77
C GLN A 205 -7.88 16.60 -20.41
N HIS A 206 -9.10 17.10 -20.26
CA HIS A 206 -9.91 16.89 -19.06
C HIS A 206 -10.14 15.39 -18.85
N LEU A 207 -10.69 14.71 -19.86
CA LEU A 207 -11.00 13.28 -19.81
C LEU A 207 -9.77 12.42 -19.50
N LEU A 208 -8.63 12.72 -20.14
CA LEU A 208 -7.36 12.00 -19.96
C LEU A 208 -6.62 12.36 -18.65
N SER A 209 -6.95 13.47 -18.01
CA SER A 209 -6.34 13.84 -16.73
C SER A 209 -7.17 13.29 -15.58
N GLN A 210 -8.38 13.82 -15.41
CA GLN A 210 -9.19 13.63 -14.22
C GLN A 210 -9.67 12.19 -14.06
N GLY A 211 -10.05 11.52 -15.16
CA GLY A 211 -10.50 10.13 -15.12
C GLY A 211 -9.39 9.15 -14.71
N GLY A 212 -8.17 9.34 -15.22
CA GLY A 212 -7.02 8.49 -14.87
C GLY A 212 -6.52 8.73 -13.46
N GLN A 213 -6.35 10.01 -13.08
CA GLN A 213 -5.87 10.39 -11.75
C GLN A 213 -6.81 9.87 -10.66
N ARG A 214 -8.12 10.02 -10.85
CA ARG A 214 -9.11 9.54 -9.88
C ARG A 214 -9.10 8.03 -9.74
N THR A 215 -8.90 7.30 -10.84
CA THR A 215 -8.84 5.84 -10.82
C THR A 215 -7.71 5.37 -9.90
N LEU A 216 -6.51 5.92 -10.05
CA LEU A 216 -5.37 5.58 -9.21
C LEU A 216 -5.59 5.98 -7.74
N LEU A 217 -6.13 7.18 -7.48
CA LEU A 217 -6.41 7.62 -6.11
C LEU A 217 -7.44 6.73 -5.40
N LYS A 218 -8.52 6.31 -6.08
CA LYS A 218 -9.50 5.37 -5.52
C LYS A 218 -8.87 4.05 -5.12
N MET A 219 -7.93 3.57 -5.93
CA MET A 219 -7.23 2.29 -5.72
C MET A 219 -6.23 2.36 -4.57
N GLU A 220 -5.53 3.48 -4.41
CA GLU A 220 -4.60 3.71 -3.29
C GLU A 220 -5.29 3.75 -1.92
N LEU A 221 -6.56 4.12 -1.91
CA LEU A 221 -7.37 4.19 -0.69
C LEU A 221 -8.08 2.87 -0.36
N ALA A 222 -8.01 1.86 -1.24
CA ALA A 222 -8.65 0.57 -1.02
C ALA A 222 -7.74 -0.33 -0.14
N PRO A 223 -8.13 -0.65 1.11
CA PRO A 223 -7.26 -1.36 2.06
C PRO A 223 -6.97 -2.81 1.65
N GLU A 224 -7.80 -3.39 0.80
CA GLU A 224 -7.67 -4.77 0.29
C GLU A 224 -6.80 -4.85 -0.97
N LEU A 225 -6.41 -3.70 -1.54
CA LEU A 225 -5.65 -3.65 -2.78
C LEU A 225 -4.14 -3.52 -2.51
N GLU A 226 -3.36 -4.53 -2.90
CA GLU A 226 -1.90 -4.42 -2.95
C GLU A 226 -1.51 -3.65 -4.22
N LEU A 227 -1.36 -2.33 -4.09
CA LEU A 227 -0.84 -1.45 -5.13
C LEU A 227 0.60 -1.07 -4.78
N ASP A 228 1.55 -1.56 -5.57
CA ASP A 228 2.96 -1.22 -5.40
C ASP A 228 3.43 -0.32 -6.54
N ARG A 229 4.18 0.71 -6.15
CA ARG A 229 4.82 1.66 -7.05
C ARG A 229 6.31 1.30 -7.06
N GLY A 230 6.83 0.92 -8.23
CA GLY A 230 8.26 0.71 -8.36
C GLY A 230 9.04 1.94 -7.88
N ASP A 231 10.10 1.73 -7.10
CA ASP A 231 11.00 2.80 -6.69
C ASP A 231 11.52 3.53 -7.94
N LEU A 232 11.45 4.86 -7.92
CA LEU A 232 12.17 5.75 -8.85
C LEU A 232 13.69 5.69 -8.56
N GLY A 233 14.25 4.49 -8.41
CA GLY A 233 15.70 4.29 -8.39
C GLY A 233 16.30 4.66 -9.74
N ALA A 234 17.53 5.19 -9.73
CA ALA A 234 18.38 5.55 -10.89
C ALA A 234 17.61 5.68 -12.22
N ASP A 235 16.64 6.58 -12.24
CA ASP A 235 15.70 6.68 -13.35
C ASP A 235 16.45 7.12 -14.61
N PRO A 236 16.49 6.31 -15.69
CA PRO A 236 17.09 6.73 -16.96
C PRO A 236 16.43 8.00 -17.54
N LEU A 237 15.26 8.39 -17.03
CA LEU A 237 14.55 9.62 -17.42
C LEU A 237 15.12 10.89 -16.79
N ARG A 238 15.95 10.83 -15.73
CA ARG A 238 16.50 12.03 -15.09
C ARG A 238 17.37 12.87 -16.05
N GLY A 239 17.89 12.25 -17.12
CA GLY A 239 18.60 12.92 -18.20
C GLY A 239 17.78 13.20 -19.48
N ILE A 240 16.69 12.45 -19.72
CA ILE A 240 15.85 12.58 -20.93
C ILE A 240 14.79 13.70 -20.77
N VAL A 241 14.33 13.93 -19.54
CA VAL A 241 13.21 14.86 -19.25
C VAL A 241 13.69 16.27 -18.90
N THR A 242 15.00 16.53 -18.89
CA THR A 242 15.51 17.90 -18.73
C THR A 242 15.15 18.72 -19.97
N PRO A 243 14.33 19.80 -19.84
CA PRO A 243 14.01 20.65 -20.98
C PRO A 243 15.30 21.33 -21.45
N SER A 244 15.86 20.84 -22.55
CA SER A 244 16.98 21.47 -23.21
C SER A 244 16.52 22.80 -23.82
N SER A 245 17.24 23.89 -23.53
CA SER A 245 17.06 25.18 -24.19
C SER A 245 17.54 25.17 -25.63
N ASP A 246 18.18 24.08 -26.07
CA ASP A 246 18.74 23.94 -27.40
C ASP A 246 17.63 23.79 -28.46
N THR A 247 17.72 24.61 -29.49
CA THR A 247 16.82 24.59 -30.66
C THR A 247 17.01 23.33 -31.51
N GLU A 248 18.18 22.70 -31.48
CA GLU A 248 18.46 21.51 -32.26
C GLU A 248 17.75 20.27 -31.69
N ASP A 249 17.76 20.09 -30.36
CA ASP A 249 17.03 19.02 -29.66
C ASP A 249 15.51 19.09 -29.87
N LYS A 250 14.95 20.31 -29.97
CA LYS A 250 13.54 20.54 -30.30
C LYS A 250 13.22 20.16 -31.74
N ASN A 251 14.11 20.47 -32.68
CA ASN A 251 13.96 20.11 -34.10
C ASN A 251 14.10 18.60 -34.33
N LEU A 252 14.92 17.92 -33.53
CA LEU A 252 15.11 16.47 -33.55
C LEU A 252 13.99 15.70 -32.81
N GLY A 253 13.11 16.40 -32.10
CA GLY A 253 11.98 15.79 -31.38
C GLY A 253 12.39 14.97 -30.15
N LEU A 254 13.63 15.10 -29.67
CA LEU A 254 14.21 14.34 -28.57
C LEU A 254 13.58 14.66 -27.20
N GLN A 255 12.82 15.76 -27.11
CA GLN A 255 12.08 16.16 -25.91
C GLN A 255 10.70 15.49 -25.79
N ASN A 256 10.23 14.79 -26.83
CA ASN A 256 9.02 14.00 -26.75
C ASN A 256 9.41 12.57 -26.40
N VAL A 257 9.00 12.08 -25.24
CA VAL A 257 9.03 10.64 -24.96
C VAL A 257 8.24 9.97 -26.08
N THR A 258 8.95 9.29 -26.99
CA THR A 258 8.30 8.52 -28.03
C THR A 258 7.44 7.48 -27.34
N ARG A 259 6.16 7.36 -27.73
CA ARG A 259 5.20 6.46 -27.08
C ARG A 259 5.75 5.03 -26.91
N SER A 260 6.52 4.57 -27.90
CA SER A 260 7.25 3.29 -27.86
C SER A 260 8.26 3.16 -26.72
N PHE A 261 8.85 4.27 -26.25
CA PHE A 261 9.76 4.28 -25.10
C PHE A 261 9.01 4.15 -23.78
N ALA A 262 7.85 4.80 -23.63
CA ALA A 262 7.00 4.64 -22.46
C ALA A 262 6.46 3.20 -22.36
N ASP A 263 5.99 2.65 -23.48
CA ASP A 263 5.60 1.24 -23.60
C ASP A 263 6.75 0.31 -23.19
N ARG A 264 7.99 0.60 -23.65
CA ARG A 264 9.17 -0.17 -23.26
C ARG A 264 9.46 -0.11 -21.76
N LEU A 265 9.32 1.04 -21.13
CA LEU A 265 9.51 1.18 -19.68
C LEU A 265 8.49 0.37 -18.88
N ILE A 266 7.26 0.25 -19.37
CA ILE A 266 6.24 -0.61 -18.76
C ILE A 266 6.66 -2.08 -18.86
N VAL A 267 7.12 -2.54 -20.03
CA VAL A 267 7.63 -3.92 -20.22
C VAL A 267 8.85 -4.19 -19.35
N GLU A 268 9.80 -3.25 -19.25
CA GLU A 268 10.98 -3.41 -18.38
C GLU A 268 10.59 -3.47 -16.90
N THR A 269 9.58 -2.68 -16.50
CA THR A 269 9.02 -2.74 -15.14
C THR A 269 8.41 -4.11 -14.87
N ALA A 270 7.61 -4.63 -15.80
CA ALA A 270 7.05 -5.97 -15.72
C ALA A 270 8.14 -7.05 -15.63
N ARG A 271 9.23 -6.93 -16.39
CA ARG A 271 10.38 -7.83 -16.32
C ARG A 271 11.12 -7.77 -15.00
N ARG A 272 11.37 -6.58 -14.46
CA ARG A 272 11.98 -6.43 -13.13
C ARG A 272 11.18 -7.20 -12.10
N PHE A 273 9.85 -7.03 -12.10
CA PHE A 273 9.00 -7.82 -11.23
C PHE A 273 9.14 -9.32 -11.49
N GLN A 274 9.16 -9.76 -12.75
CA GLN A 274 9.38 -11.17 -13.07
C GLN A 274 10.70 -11.74 -12.50
N PHE A 275 11.76 -10.92 -12.41
CA PHE A 275 13.03 -11.31 -11.76
C PHE A 275 12.95 -11.32 -10.24
N ASP A 276 12.14 -10.45 -9.65
CA ASP A 276 11.96 -10.32 -8.21
C ASP A 276 10.96 -11.35 -7.63
N VAL A 277 10.13 -11.99 -8.48
CA VAL A 277 9.22 -13.08 -8.09
C VAL A 277 9.74 -14.44 -8.58
N ARG A 278 9.16 -15.54 -8.10
CA ARG A 278 9.53 -16.90 -8.51
C ARG A 278 9.33 -17.08 -10.04
N PRO A 279 10.18 -17.87 -10.73
CA PRO A 279 10.09 -18.07 -12.18
C PRO A 279 8.73 -18.61 -12.68
N ASP A 280 7.96 -19.28 -11.83
CA ASP A 280 6.64 -19.87 -12.10
C ASP A 280 5.47 -18.95 -11.75
N HIS A 281 5.75 -17.78 -11.17
CA HIS A 281 4.75 -16.78 -10.82
C HIS A 281 4.16 -16.14 -12.08
N PRO A 282 2.83 -16.23 -12.30
CA PRO A 282 2.21 -15.68 -13.50
C PRO A 282 2.20 -14.14 -13.45
N LEU A 283 2.65 -13.53 -14.56
CA LEU A 283 2.67 -12.09 -14.75
C LEU A 283 2.03 -11.71 -16.08
N PHE A 284 1.07 -10.79 -16.03
CA PHE A 284 0.35 -10.30 -17.21
C PHE A 284 0.42 -8.78 -17.32
N VAL A 285 0.64 -8.28 -18.54
CA VAL A 285 0.45 -6.88 -18.90
C VAL A 285 -1.01 -6.66 -19.25
N LEU A 286 -1.68 -5.74 -18.56
CA LEU A 286 -3.07 -5.37 -18.84
C LEU A 286 -3.11 -4.17 -19.80
N THR A 287 -3.59 -4.37 -21.03
CA THR A 287 -3.54 -3.35 -22.08
C THR A 287 -4.65 -3.51 -23.13
N SER A 288 -5.04 -2.39 -23.77
CA SER A 288 -5.84 -2.37 -25.00
C SER A 288 -5.05 -1.93 -26.22
N ASP A 289 -3.76 -1.61 -26.05
CA ASP A 289 -2.89 -1.24 -27.16
C ASP A 289 -2.28 -2.49 -27.80
N GLN A 290 -2.60 -2.71 -29.08
CA GLN A 290 -2.08 -3.85 -29.83
C GLN A 290 -0.56 -3.81 -29.96
N GLY A 291 0.06 -2.64 -30.02
CA GLY A 291 1.52 -2.48 -30.06
C GLY A 291 2.16 -2.95 -28.76
N MET A 292 1.60 -2.53 -27.62
CA MET A 292 2.06 -2.93 -26.29
C MET A 292 1.87 -4.44 -26.07
N ALA A 293 0.70 -4.98 -26.43
CA ALA A 293 0.42 -6.41 -26.33
C ALA A 293 1.43 -7.25 -27.12
N ARG A 294 1.70 -6.86 -28.38
CA ARG A 294 2.70 -7.55 -29.23
C ARG A 294 4.11 -7.48 -28.64
N MET A 295 4.49 -6.32 -28.09
CA MET A 295 5.80 -6.16 -27.45
C MET A 295 5.93 -7.05 -26.22
N ALA A 296 4.93 -7.05 -25.34
CA ALA A 296 4.92 -7.89 -24.14
C ALA A 296 5.02 -9.38 -24.48
N MET A 297 4.22 -9.87 -25.45
CA MET A 297 4.28 -11.25 -25.92
C MET A 297 5.65 -11.61 -26.53
N ALA A 298 6.23 -10.73 -27.35
CA ALA A 298 7.54 -10.95 -27.96
C ALA A 298 8.67 -11.04 -26.91
N GLU A 299 8.50 -10.38 -25.77
CA GLU A 299 9.43 -10.36 -24.65
C GLU A 299 9.13 -11.46 -23.61
N GLY A 300 8.20 -12.37 -23.90
CA GLY A 300 7.88 -13.54 -23.09
C GLY A 300 6.95 -13.26 -21.90
N LEU A 301 6.23 -12.15 -21.90
CA LEU A 301 5.25 -11.80 -20.86
C LEU A 301 3.83 -12.20 -21.28
N GLY A 302 3.01 -12.58 -20.30
CA GLY A 302 1.57 -12.76 -20.51
C GLY A 302 0.88 -11.42 -20.79
N VAL A 303 -0.26 -11.46 -21.49
CA VAL A 303 -1.07 -10.27 -21.77
C VAL A 303 -2.52 -10.52 -21.41
N PHE A 304 -3.09 -9.61 -20.63
CA PHE A 304 -4.53 -9.47 -20.49
C PHE A 304 -4.99 -8.37 -21.43
N PHE A 305 -5.42 -8.79 -22.63
CA PHE A 305 -5.84 -7.88 -23.67
C PHE A 305 -7.34 -7.62 -23.57
N PHE A 306 -7.72 -6.35 -23.59
CA PHE A 306 -9.12 -5.94 -23.63
C PHE A 306 -9.38 -5.00 -24.81
N GLN A 307 -10.60 -5.07 -25.32
CA GLN A 307 -11.00 -4.27 -26.48
C GLN A 307 -11.06 -2.79 -26.11
N ALA A 308 -10.37 -2.00 -26.93
CA ALA A 308 -10.38 -0.55 -26.83
C ALA A 308 -11.81 0.02 -26.99
N ARG A 309 -11.94 1.36 -26.85
CA ARG A 309 -13.17 2.19 -26.91
C ARG A 309 -14.07 2.08 -28.17
N SER A 310 -13.99 1.00 -28.93
CA SER A 310 -14.76 0.76 -30.15
C SER A 310 -15.91 -0.23 -29.95
N VAL A 311 -15.85 -1.12 -28.95
CA VAL A 311 -16.81 -2.22 -28.77
C VAL A 311 -16.95 -2.60 -27.28
N PRO A 312 -18.17 -2.75 -26.72
CA PRO A 312 -19.48 -2.48 -27.32
C PRO A 312 -19.84 -0.98 -27.29
N GLN A 313 -20.61 -0.53 -28.27
CA GLN A 313 -21.21 0.81 -28.28
C GLN A 313 -22.37 0.85 -27.30
N ILE A 314 -22.32 1.79 -26.35
CA ILE A 314 -23.34 1.95 -25.30
C ILE A 314 -24.51 2.85 -25.77
N GLU A 315 -24.34 3.56 -26.89
CA GLU A 315 -25.36 4.46 -27.42
C GLU A 315 -26.63 3.71 -27.82
N GLY A 316 -27.78 4.16 -27.33
CA GLY A 316 -29.08 3.50 -27.57
C GLY A 316 -29.36 2.30 -26.66
N CYS A 317 -28.45 1.97 -25.72
CA CYS A 317 -28.66 0.92 -24.73
C CYS A 317 -29.29 1.49 -23.44
N THR A 318 -29.94 0.60 -22.68
CA THR A 318 -30.34 0.86 -21.30
C THR A 318 -29.39 0.12 -20.37
N LEU A 319 -28.78 0.85 -19.44
CA LEU A 319 -27.83 0.33 -18.47
C LEU A 319 -28.46 0.26 -17.08
N THR A 320 -28.19 -0.80 -16.32
CA THR A 320 -28.74 -1.01 -14.97
C THR A 320 -27.65 -0.94 -13.91
N GLY A 321 -28.01 -0.53 -12.69
CA GLY A 321 -27.08 -0.57 -11.55
C GLY A 321 -26.95 -1.95 -10.89
N ALA A 322 -27.87 -2.87 -11.14
CA ALA A 322 -27.82 -4.26 -10.66
C ALA A 322 -27.39 -5.19 -11.79
N LEU A 323 -26.29 -5.93 -11.60
CA LEU A 323 -25.60 -6.73 -12.61
C LEU A 323 -25.17 -8.08 -12.03
N TYR A 324 -24.87 -9.05 -12.90
CA TYR A 324 -24.32 -10.34 -12.48
C TYR A 324 -22.81 -10.26 -12.30
N GLU A 325 -22.31 -10.81 -11.19
CA GLU A 325 -20.88 -10.99 -10.98
C GLU A 325 -20.32 -11.92 -12.08
N PRO A 326 -19.18 -11.61 -12.71
CA PRO A 326 -18.72 -12.35 -13.88
C PRO A 326 -18.29 -13.79 -13.60
N PHE A 327 -17.97 -14.12 -12.34
CA PHE A 327 -17.41 -15.42 -11.94
C PHE A 327 -18.25 -16.15 -10.89
N SER A 328 -19.41 -15.60 -10.53
CA SER A 328 -20.27 -16.18 -9.50
C SER A 328 -21.74 -15.96 -9.86
N GLU A 329 -22.64 -16.73 -9.25
CA GLU A 329 -24.09 -16.55 -9.42
C GLU A 329 -24.66 -15.36 -8.61
N ARG A 330 -23.79 -14.52 -8.04
CA ARG A 330 -24.19 -13.39 -7.21
C ARG A 330 -24.49 -12.16 -8.06
N ILE A 331 -25.37 -11.32 -7.53
CA ILE A 331 -25.61 -9.99 -8.06
C ILE A 331 -24.60 -9.04 -7.42
N TYR A 332 -23.95 -8.21 -8.22
CA TYR A 332 -23.25 -7.03 -7.72
C TYR A 332 -24.01 -5.76 -8.11
N THR A 333 -23.90 -4.75 -7.26
CA THR A 333 -24.56 -3.47 -7.46
C THR A 333 -23.56 -2.36 -7.67
N VAL A 334 -23.91 -1.39 -8.49
CA VAL A 334 -23.22 -0.11 -8.68
C VAL A 334 -24.14 0.99 -8.17
N SER A 335 -23.63 1.81 -7.25
CA SER A 335 -24.38 2.97 -6.76
C SER A 335 -24.52 4.00 -7.86
N PHE A 336 -25.71 4.60 -7.97
CA PHE A 336 -25.93 5.68 -8.91
C PHE A 336 -25.04 6.90 -8.60
N VAL A 337 -24.73 7.13 -7.32
CA VAL A 337 -23.85 8.23 -6.91
C VAL A 337 -22.43 8.03 -7.45
N ASP A 338 -21.94 6.79 -7.57
CA ASP A 338 -20.64 6.52 -8.18
C ASP A 338 -20.62 6.91 -9.67
N VAL A 339 -21.74 6.71 -10.37
CA VAL A 339 -21.90 7.14 -11.76
C VAL A 339 -21.85 8.66 -11.87
N LEU A 340 -22.63 9.36 -11.06
CA LEU A 340 -22.64 10.82 -11.05
C LEU A 340 -21.27 11.40 -10.69
N TRP A 341 -20.59 10.83 -9.69
CA TRP A 341 -19.24 11.26 -9.33
C TRP A 341 -18.30 11.09 -10.51
N GLU A 342 -18.33 9.93 -11.18
CA GLU A 342 -17.42 9.64 -12.29
C GLU A 342 -17.69 10.55 -13.49
N LEU A 343 -18.96 10.86 -13.78
CA LEU A 343 -19.37 11.84 -14.79
C LEU A 343 -18.89 13.25 -14.42
N ALA A 344 -19.12 13.69 -13.18
CA ALA A 344 -18.73 15.01 -12.69
C ALA A 344 -17.22 15.22 -12.79
N VAL A 345 -16.41 14.21 -12.45
CA VAL A 345 -14.95 14.32 -12.53
C VAL A 345 -14.48 14.29 -13.98
N SER A 346 -15.05 13.41 -14.81
CA SER A 346 -14.60 13.21 -16.19
C SER A 346 -14.97 14.37 -17.11
N PHE A 347 -16.16 14.93 -16.96
CA PHE A 347 -16.65 16.06 -17.76
C PHE A 347 -16.53 17.40 -17.05
N GLY A 348 -16.17 17.42 -15.76
CA GLY A 348 -16.06 18.62 -14.94
C GLY A 348 -17.33 18.91 -14.16
N ARG A 349 -18.51 18.63 -14.73
CA ARG A 349 -19.82 18.86 -14.10
C ARG A 349 -20.85 17.85 -14.56
N VAL A 350 -21.78 17.51 -13.65
CA VAL A 350 -22.99 16.74 -13.97
C VAL A 350 -24.18 17.42 -13.30
N ARG A 351 -25.31 17.36 -14.00
CA ARG A 351 -26.61 17.88 -13.58
C ARG A 351 -27.66 16.79 -13.72
N ILE A 352 -28.52 16.70 -12.73
CA ILE A 352 -29.78 15.98 -12.83
C ILE A 352 -30.91 17.02 -12.87
N SER A 353 -31.72 16.95 -13.92
CA SER A 353 -32.86 17.83 -14.13
C SER A 353 -34.16 17.04 -14.10
N THR A 354 -35.15 17.55 -13.36
CA THR A 354 -36.51 17.00 -13.25
C THR A 354 -37.47 17.59 -14.29
N GLY A 355 -37.06 18.65 -15.02
CA GLY A 355 -37.94 19.47 -15.85
C GLY A 355 -38.61 20.61 -15.06
N ASP A 356 -38.58 20.56 -13.73
CA ASP A 356 -38.92 21.67 -12.84
C ASP A 356 -37.63 22.45 -12.49
N PRO A 357 -37.54 23.76 -12.79
CA PRO A 357 -36.34 24.55 -12.53
C PRO A 357 -35.96 24.65 -11.04
N GLU A 358 -36.83 24.30 -10.10
CA GLU A 358 -36.53 24.31 -8.66
C GLU A 358 -35.86 23.02 -8.15
N THR A 359 -35.87 21.93 -8.92
CA THR A 359 -35.28 20.62 -8.52
C THR A 359 -34.11 20.24 -9.44
N ILE A 360 -32.97 20.93 -9.29
CA ILE A 360 -31.78 20.71 -10.09
C ILE A 360 -30.61 20.23 -9.23
N PHE A 361 -30.21 18.96 -9.33
CA PHE A 361 -29.05 18.43 -8.61
C PHE A 361 -27.76 18.57 -9.40
N ASP A 362 -26.86 19.44 -8.96
CA ASP A 362 -25.58 19.71 -9.62
C ASP A 362 -24.38 19.27 -8.76
N LEU A 363 -23.40 18.65 -9.44
CA LEU A 363 -22.09 18.32 -8.89
C LEU A 363 -20.99 18.87 -9.79
N TRP A 364 -19.95 19.39 -9.16
CA TRP A 364 -18.79 19.96 -9.83
C TRP A 364 -17.50 19.24 -9.39
N GLY A 365 -16.86 18.57 -10.36
CA GLY A 365 -15.50 18.04 -10.26
C GLY A 365 -14.46 19.15 -10.17
N ILE A 366 -14.67 20.24 -10.94
CA ILE A 366 -13.76 21.38 -11.00
C ILE A 366 -14.57 22.68 -11.09
N VAL A 367 -14.23 23.65 -10.24
CA VAL A 367 -14.89 24.98 -10.18
C VAL A 367 -14.15 25.96 -11.10
N ARG A 368 -14.92 26.87 -11.72
CA ARG A 368 -14.41 27.86 -12.70
C ARG A 368 -13.71 29.06 -12.07
N ASP A 369 -14.22 29.54 -10.93
CA ASP A 369 -13.70 30.72 -10.24
C ASP A 369 -12.75 30.31 -9.11
N ALA A 370 -11.46 30.22 -9.45
CA ALA A 370 -10.39 29.82 -8.53
C ALA A 370 -10.07 30.89 -7.46
N GLU A 371 -10.66 32.09 -7.54
CA GLU A 371 -10.40 33.20 -6.62
C GLU A 371 -11.11 33.04 -5.26
N GLU A 372 -12.26 32.36 -5.21
CA GLU A 372 -12.98 32.07 -3.94
C GLU A 372 -12.85 30.63 -3.47
N VAL A 373 -12.46 29.71 -4.37
CA VAL A 373 -12.47 28.26 -4.10
C VAL A 373 -11.19 27.59 -4.60
N SER A 374 -10.22 27.42 -3.71
CA SER A 374 -8.98 26.70 -4.02
C SER A 374 -9.25 25.19 -4.06
N TRP A 375 -9.13 24.56 -5.24
CA TRP A 375 -9.05 23.10 -5.31
C TRP A 375 -7.76 22.64 -4.63
N GLN A 376 -7.86 21.81 -3.60
CA GLN A 376 -6.71 21.28 -2.86
C GLN A 376 -6.61 19.75 -3.07
N PRO A 377 -5.39 19.18 -3.15
CA PRO A 377 -5.18 17.74 -3.24
C PRO A 377 -5.90 16.93 -2.14
N LEU A 378 -6.15 17.53 -0.97
CA LEU A 378 -6.91 16.90 0.12
C LEU A 378 -8.37 16.58 -0.27
N HIS A 379 -9.01 17.39 -1.11
CA HIS A 379 -10.38 17.14 -1.57
C HIS A 379 -10.46 15.89 -2.47
N ALA A 380 -9.37 15.58 -3.18
CA ALA A 380 -9.26 14.35 -3.97
C ALA A 380 -9.01 13.10 -3.09
N LYS A 381 -8.37 13.27 -1.92
CA LYS A 381 -8.13 12.20 -0.94
C LYS A 381 -9.42 11.77 -0.23
N GLU A 382 -10.34 12.70 0.01
CA GLU A 382 -11.65 12.42 0.64
C GLU A 382 -12.78 12.17 -0.39
N ASP A 383 -12.44 12.08 -1.69
CA ASP A 383 -13.36 11.91 -2.83
C ASP A 383 -14.54 12.92 -2.79
N LEU A 384 -14.29 14.17 -2.38
CA LEU A 384 -15.32 15.21 -2.23
C LEU A 384 -15.56 15.98 -3.53
N LEU A 385 -16.82 16.36 -3.77
CA LEU A 385 -17.22 17.20 -4.91
C LEU A 385 -17.94 18.46 -4.44
N TRP A 386 -17.88 19.51 -5.26
CA TRP A 386 -18.63 20.73 -4.99
C TRP A 386 -20.10 20.56 -5.37
N SER A 387 -20.99 21.20 -4.62
CA SER A 387 -22.42 21.28 -4.89
C SER A 387 -23.00 22.65 -4.50
N ASN A 388 -24.13 23.03 -5.09
CA ASN A 388 -24.86 24.27 -4.81
C ASN A 388 -25.98 24.09 -3.78
N PHE A 389 -26.09 22.91 -3.18
CA PHE A 389 -27.15 22.60 -2.23
C PHE A 389 -26.81 23.05 -0.81
N GLU A 390 -27.81 23.60 -0.11
CA GLU A 390 -27.76 23.77 1.32
C GLU A 390 -27.99 22.39 1.99
N CYS A 391 -26.90 21.79 2.46
CA CYS A 391 -27.01 20.70 3.44
C CYS A 391 -27.48 21.31 4.77
N SER A 392 -28.79 21.30 5.02
CA SER A 392 -29.34 21.55 6.34
C SER A 392 -29.28 20.25 7.14
N GLU A 393 -28.24 20.10 7.97
CA GLU A 393 -28.33 19.39 9.26
C GLU A 393 -27.14 19.74 10.15
N THR A 394 -27.47 20.31 11.31
CA THR A 394 -26.67 20.50 12.52
C THR A 394 -26.05 19.19 13.03
N LEU A 395 -24.89 19.31 13.69
CA LEU A 395 -24.14 18.35 14.53
C LEU A 395 -22.97 17.62 13.86
N ILE A 396 -21.75 18.19 13.98
CA ILE A 396 -20.70 17.81 14.94
C ILE A 396 -19.49 18.72 14.61
N ALA A 397 -19.07 19.52 15.59
CA ALA A 397 -17.85 20.32 15.48
C ALA A 397 -16.62 19.39 15.52
N PRO A 398 -15.65 19.51 14.60
CA PRO A 398 -14.34 18.92 14.80
C PRO A 398 -13.55 19.82 15.76
N SER A 399 -13.52 19.45 17.04
CA SER A 399 -12.54 19.94 17.98
C SER A 399 -11.18 19.34 17.65
N LEU A 400 -10.31 20.10 16.99
CA LEU A 400 -8.86 19.88 16.99
C LEU A 400 -8.16 21.23 16.78
N ARG A 401 -8.34 22.13 17.76
CA ARG A 401 -7.40 23.25 17.94
C ARG A 401 -6.18 22.71 18.67
N SER A 402 -5.13 22.49 17.88
CA SER A 402 -3.72 22.50 18.25
C SER A 402 -3.45 23.43 19.46
N GLN A 403 -3.22 22.86 20.63
CA GLN A 403 -2.52 23.54 21.71
C GLN A 403 -1.05 23.68 21.30
N ARG A 404 -0.72 24.83 20.73
CA ARG A 404 0.62 25.39 20.82
C ARG A 404 0.77 25.96 22.22
N THR A 405 1.54 25.30 23.07
CA THR A 405 2.18 25.95 24.22
C THR A 405 3.54 26.45 23.76
N GLU A 406 3.56 27.73 23.38
CA GLU A 406 4.72 28.58 23.60
C GLU A 406 4.77 28.85 25.10
N ASP A 407 5.87 28.48 25.76
CA ASP A 407 6.33 29.24 26.91
C ASP A 407 7.86 29.17 26.98
N ASP A 408 8.46 30.33 26.78
CA ASP A 408 9.88 30.63 26.80
C ASP A 408 10.23 31.26 28.15
N GLY A 409 11.41 30.89 28.67
CA GLY A 409 12.15 31.67 29.66
C GLY A 409 11.70 31.57 31.13
N THR A 410 12.47 30.86 31.96
CA THR A 410 13.57 31.49 32.74
C THR A 410 14.21 30.57 33.78
N LYS A 411 15.52 30.85 34.01
CA LYS A 411 16.34 30.60 35.22
C LYS A 411 17.15 29.31 35.34
N THR A 412 18.38 29.45 34.85
CA THR A 412 19.65 28.99 35.40
C THR A 412 19.73 29.00 36.94
N GLU A 413 20.10 27.87 37.54
CA GLU A 413 20.90 27.83 38.78
C GLU A 413 21.92 26.69 38.74
N ARG A 414 23.10 26.96 39.29
CA ARG A 414 24.35 26.20 39.15
C ARG A 414 24.70 25.50 40.48
N LYS A 415 25.26 24.28 40.34
CA LYS A 415 26.22 23.55 41.22
C LYS A 415 25.66 22.81 42.45
N PRO A 416 26.38 21.81 43.05
CA PRO A 416 27.75 21.35 42.80
C PRO A 416 27.95 19.82 42.60
N LYS A 417 29.15 19.47 42.13
CA LYS A 417 29.73 18.13 42.06
C LYS A 417 30.00 17.57 43.46
N ALA A 418 29.55 16.35 43.74
CA ALA A 418 30.07 15.52 44.82
C ALA A 418 30.77 14.29 44.22
N ARG A 419 32.10 14.25 44.35
CA ARG A 419 32.96 13.10 44.05
C ARG A 419 32.85 12.14 45.23
N THR A 420 32.11 11.04 45.07
CA THR A 420 32.17 9.92 46.00
C THR A 420 33.05 8.84 45.38
N LYS A 421 34.23 8.62 45.96
CA LYS A 421 35.03 7.41 45.77
C LYS A 421 34.15 6.23 46.20
N LYS A 422 33.73 5.38 45.27
CA LYS A 422 33.17 4.06 45.57
C LYS A 422 34.08 2.98 44.97
N THR A 423 34.58 2.18 45.87
CA THR A 423 35.10 0.81 45.70
C THR A 423 34.32 0.07 44.60
N LEU A 424 35.07 -0.53 43.66
CA LEU A 424 34.56 -1.26 42.51
C LEU A 424 33.85 -2.55 42.95
N SER A 425 32.51 -2.52 43.00
CA SER A 425 31.74 -3.75 42.84
C SER A 425 31.75 -4.13 41.35
N LEU A 426 32.17 -5.35 41.04
CA LEU A 426 32.18 -5.87 39.66
C LEU A 426 30.76 -6.17 39.13
N SER A 427 29.71 -6.03 39.95
CA SER A 427 28.32 -6.33 39.61
C SER A 427 27.57 -5.11 39.02
N GLY A 428 28.01 -4.62 37.85
CA GLY A 428 27.35 -3.51 37.15
C GLY A 428 26.76 -3.94 35.82
N SER A 429 25.59 -3.41 35.44
CA SER A 429 25.07 -3.56 34.08
C SER A 429 26.05 -2.92 33.08
N TYR A 430 26.42 -3.64 32.02
CA TYR A 430 27.44 -3.20 31.06
C TYR A 430 26.81 -2.71 29.75
N LYS A 431 27.19 -1.51 29.31
CA LYS A 431 26.81 -0.96 28.00
C LYS A 431 27.96 -1.12 27.01
N PHE A 432 27.77 -1.93 25.98
CA PHE A 432 28.71 -2.11 24.87
C PHE A 432 28.00 -2.60 23.59
N SER A 433 28.71 -2.60 22.45
CA SER A 433 28.18 -3.16 21.20
C SER A 433 28.44 -4.67 21.15
N PRO A 434 27.40 -5.52 21.06
CA PRO A 434 27.57 -6.96 20.96
C PRO A 434 28.39 -7.40 19.74
N ASN A 435 28.22 -6.75 18.59
CA ASN A 435 29.03 -7.04 17.40
C ASN A 435 30.54 -6.78 17.63
N LYS A 436 30.89 -5.67 18.29
CA LYS A 436 32.29 -5.41 18.65
C LYS A 436 32.80 -6.41 19.68
N MET A 437 31.93 -6.90 20.57
CA MET A 437 32.28 -7.98 21.50
C MET A 437 32.60 -9.28 20.75
N LEU A 438 31.82 -9.66 19.74
CA LEU A 438 32.10 -10.83 18.91
C LEU A 438 33.46 -10.71 18.20
N SER A 439 33.79 -9.54 17.63
CA SER A 439 35.10 -9.30 17.03
C SER A 439 36.24 -9.46 18.03
N LEU A 440 36.07 -8.95 19.26
CA LEU A 440 37.05 -9.11 20.33
C LEU A 440 37.22 -10.58 20.73
N ILE A 441 36.12 -11.31 20.90
CA ILE A 441 36.14 -12.74 21.21
C ILE A 441 36.90 -13.51 20.13
N GLY A 442 36.59 -13.30 18.86
CA GLY A 442 37.29 -13.94 17.75
C GLY A 442 38.79 -13.68 17.78
N HIS A 443 39.19 -12.43 18.00
CA HIS A 443 40.60 -12.04 18.07
C HIS A 443 41.34 -12.68 19.25
N ILE A 444 40.69 -12.79 20.43
CA ILE A 444 41.23 -13.50 21.60
C ILE A 444 41.35 -15.00 21.30
N VAL A 445 40.35 -15.58 20.64
CA VAL A 445 40.30 -17.02 20.34
C VAL A 445 41.39 -17.42 19.34
N ASP A 446 41.61 -16.59 18.31
CA ASP A 446 42.60 -16.81 17.26
C ASP A 446 44.04 -16.69 17.79
N LYS A 447 44.31 -15.70 18.67
CA LYS A 447 45.65 -15.47 19.20
C LYS A 447 45.95 -16.21 20.51
N GLY A 448 44.92 -16.67 21.22
CA GLY A 448 45.02 -17.27 22.56
C GLY A 448 45.36 -16.28 23.69
N ARG A 449 46.15 -15.25 23.39
CA ARG A 449 46.57 -14.17 24.29
C ARG A 449 46.67 -12.85 23.52
N ILE A 450 46.09 -11.77 24.05
CA ILE A 450 46.20 -10.43 23.48
C ILE A 450 46.45 -9.38 24.57
N SER A 451 47.14 -8.29 24.24
CA SER A 451 47.33 -7.18 25.17
C SER A 451 46.08 -6.31 25.31
N ARG A 452 45.93 -5.59 26.42
CA ARG A 452 44.82 -4.64 26.61
C ARG A 452 44.76 -3.54 25.55
N GLU A 453 45.91 -3.05 25.09
CA GLU A 453 45.95 -2.06 24.02
C GLU A 453 45.45 -2.64 22.70
N GLU A 454 45.87 -3.86 22.37
CA GLU A 454 45.40 -4.58 21.19
C GLU A 454 43.89 -4.88 21.26
N ALA A 455 43.40 -5.32 22.41
CA ALA A 455 41.99 -5.58 22.66
C ALA A 455 41.14 -4.30 22.51
N LYS A 456 41.61 -3.16 23.05
CA LYS A 456 40.97 -1.85 22.89
C LYS A 456 40.94 -1.39 21.43
N ASN A 457 42.01 -1.65 20.68
CA ASN A 457 42.08 -1.34 19.25
C ASN A 457 41.12 -2.21 18.44
N THR A 458 40.95 -3.48 18.81
CA THR A 458 40.03 -4.42 18.15
C THR A 458 38.57 -3.95 18.21
N VAL A 459 38.13 -3.41 19.35
CA VAL A 459 36.77 -2.87 19.50
C VAL A 459 36.64 -1.42 19.02
N ASP A 460 37.73 -0.78 18.59
CA ASP A 460 37.78 0.61 18.14
C ASP A 460 37.02 1.58 19.08
N VAL A 461 37.51 1.71 20.32
CA VAL A 461 36.95 2.67 21.30
C VAL A 461 38.01 3.66 21.78
N LYS A 462 37.64 4.95 21.76
CA LYS A 462 38.54 6.05 22.16
C LYS A 462 38.84 6.03 23.66
N ALA A 463 37.82 5.82 24.50
CA ALA A 463 37.92 5.90 25.94
C ALA A 463 38.16 4.53 26.60
N TRP A 464 39.19 4.44 27.44
CA TRP A 464 39.49 3.24 28.27
C TRP A 464 38.32 2.81 29.15
N SER A 465 37.57 3.76 29.70
CA SER A 465 36.37 3.48 30.50
C SER A 465 35.28 2.73 29.74
N THR A 466 35.25 2.85 28.40
CA THR A 466 34.31 2.12 27.54
C THR A 466 34.83 0.72 27.26
N TYR A 467 36.11 0.57 26.95
CA TYR A 467 36.77 -0.73 26.77
C TYR A 467 36.63 -1.62 28.02
N LEU A 468 36.85 -1.06 29.22
CA LEU A 468 36.75 -1.80 30.48
C LEU A 468 35.36 -2.43 30.71
N LYS A 469 34.31 -1.99 30.02
CA LYS A 469 32.99 -2.64 30.07
C LYS A 469 32.98 -3.98 29.33
N TYR A 470 33.68 -4.08 28.20
CA TYR A 470 33.85 -5.34 27.47
C TYR A 470 34.68 -6.32 28.31
N GLU A 471 35.84 -5.87 28.80
CA GLU A 471 36.72 -6.68 29.63
C GLU A 471 36.00 -7.21 30.88
N ARG A 472 35.30 -6.33 31.61
CA ARG A 472 34.60 -6.74 32.84
C ARG A 472 33.45 -7.72 32.57
N PHE A 473 32.71 -7.55 31.46
CA PHE A 473 31.68 -8.51 31.07
C PHE A 473 32.30 -9.90 30.83
N LEU A 474 33.34 -9.99 30.00
CA LEU A 474 34.02 -11.26 29.71
C LEU A 474 34.60 -11.90 30.98
N ARG A 475 35.27 -11.10 31.82
CA ARG A 475 35.85 -11.59 33.07
C ARG A 475 34.80 -12.07 34.06
N SER A 476 33.66 -11.39 34.13
CA SER A 476 32.59 -11.75 35.07
C SER A 476 31.95 -13.10 34.77
N GLY A 477 31.99 -13.55 33.51
CA GLY A 477 31.57 -14.89 33.09
C GLY A 477 32.71 -15.90 32.94
N GLU A 478 33.90 -15.59 33.47
CA GLU A 478 35.10 -16.46 33.39
C GLU A 478 35.52 -16.80 31.95
N LEU A 479 35.19 -15.94 31.00
CA LEU A 479 35.53 -16.11 29.58
C LEU A 479 37.00 -15.72 29.29
N VAL A 480 37.58 -14.87 30.13
CA VAL A 480 38.98 -14.47 30.02
C VAL A 480 39.64 -14.43 31.39
N LEU A 481 40.93 -14.77 31.45
CA LEU A 481 41.77 -14.58 32.63
C LEU A 481 42.66 -13.34 32.42
N GLU A 482 42.90 -12.62 33.52
CA GLU A 482 43.86 -11.52 33.54
C GLU A 482 45.22 -12.06 33.99
N GLU A 483 46.23 -11.92 33.14
CA GLU A 483 47.62 -12.16 33.52
C GLU A 483 48.46 -10.92 33.17
N LYS A 484 48.80 -10.13 34.19
CA LYS A 484 49.45 -8.82 34.05
C LYS A 484 48.61 -7.84 33.21
N GLU A 485 49.05 -7.48 32.01
CA GLU A 485 48.38 -6.53 31.10
C GLU A 485 47.71 -7.22 29.90
N ASP A 486 47.65 -8.56 29.92
CA ASP A 486 47.12 -9.35 28.82
C ASP A 486 45.82 -10.08 29.22
N LEU A 487 44.98 -10.30 28.21
CA LEU A 487 43.79 -11.14 28.28
C LEU A 487 44.11 -12.52 27.71
N LEU A 488 43.90 -13.55 28.51
CA LEU A 488 44.07 -14.95 28.14
C LEU A 488 42.71 -15.60 27.87
N LYS A 489 42.64 -16.35 26.77
CA LYS A 489 41.50 -17.20 26.42
C LYS A 489 41.27 -18.29 27.48
N THR A 490 40.03 -18.51 27.90
CA THR A 490 39.62 -19.71 28.66
C THR A 490 38.99 -20.78 27.77
N ASN A 491 38.84 -22.00 28.30
CA ASN A 491 38.13 -23.07 27.59
C ASN A 491 36.67 -22.68 27.31
N ILE A 492 36.01 -22.00 28.27
CA ILE A 492 34.63 -21.52 28.14
C ILE A 492 34.49 -20.55 26.96
N LEU A 493 35.48 -19.67 26.75
CA LEU A 493 35.49 -18.77 25.59
C LEU A 493 35.70 -19.50 24.27
N GLY A 494 36.49 -20.56 24.26
CA GLY A 494 36.61 -21.46 23.10
C GLY A 494 35.27 -22.11 22.77
N GLU A 495 34.57 -22.63 23.78
CA GLU A 495 33.24 -23.21 23.61
C GLU A 495 32.19 -22.20 23.16
N LEU A 496 32.25 -20.96 23.66
CA LEU A 496 31.39 -19.86 23.23
C LEU A 496 31.59 -19.58 21.74
N TRP A 497 32.85 -19.53 21.29
CA TRP A 497 33.18 -19.27 19.90
C TRP A 497 32.69 -20.39 18.98
N GLU A 498 32.86 -21.65 19.37
CA GLU A 498 32.32 -22.77 18.59
C GLU A 498 30.78 -22.77 18.55
N ALA A 499 30.12 -22.44 19.66
CA ALA A 499 28.66 -22.29 19.69
C ALA A 499 28.20 -21.16 18.75
N LEU A 500 28.89 -20.03 18.73
CA LEU A 500 28.61 -18.91 17.81
C LEU A 500 28.79 -19.31 16.34
N ARG A 501 29.82 -20.11 16.01
CA ARG A 501 30.08 -20.58 14.65
C ARG A 501 29.09 -21.63 14.15
N THR A 502 28.64 -22.49 15.05
CA THR A 502 27.67 -23.56 14.76
C THR A 502 26.23 -23.11 14.94
N ILE A 503 26.01 -21.90 15.45
CA ILE A 503 24.69 -21.32 15.76
C ILE A 503 23.94 -22.22 16.78
N ASP A 504 24.68 -22.78 17.74
CA ASP A 504 24.12 -23.53 18.87
C ASP A 504 23.60 -22.55 19.92
N THR A 505 22.32 -22.21 19.81
CA THR A 505 21.64 -21.22 20.65
C THR A 505 21.53 -21.65 22.11
N ASP A 506 21.39 -22.95 22.37
CA ASP A 506 21.27 -23.50 23.73
C ASP A 506 22.59 -23.41 24.47
N LYS A 507 23.69 -23.80 23.80
CA LYS A 507 25.03 -23.68 24.36
C LYS A 507 25.44 -22.23 24.54
N LEU A 508 25.11 -21.37 23.57
CA LEU A 508 25.32 -19.93 23.68
C LEU A 508 24.60 -19.33 24.90
N ARG A 509 23.31 -19.63 25.08
CA ARG A 509 22.51 -19.19 26.22
C ARG A 509 23.12 -19.67 27.54
N THR A 510 23.49 -20.95 27.61
CA THR A 510 24.11 -21.56 28.80
C THR A 510 25.41 -20.85 29.19
N ILE A 511 26.26 -20.52 28.22
CA ILE A 511 27.50 -19.80 28.49
C ILE A 511 27.23 -18.34 28.87
N LEU A 512 26.28 -17.65 28.24
CA LEU A 512 25.93 -16.28 28.64
C LEU A 512 25.38 -16.21 30.08
N LEU A 513 24.71 -17.26 30.55
CA LEU A 513 24.25 -17.38 31.94
C LEU A 513 25.40 -17.53 32.96
N THR A 514 26.65 -17.75 32.55
CA THR A 514 27.79 -17.65 33.48
C THR A 514 28.06 -16.21 33.89
N VAL A 515 27.65 -15.23 33.07
CA VAL A 515 27.78 -13.80 33.37
C VAL A 515 26.70 -13.38 34.39
N PRO A 516 27.05 -12.99 35.62
CA PRO A 516 26.07 -12.78 36.69
C PRO A 516 25.01 -11.71 36.39
N SER A 517 25.39 -10.64 35.66
CA SER A 517 24.45 -9.59 35.28
C SER A 517 23.49 -10.04 34.19
N PHE A 518 23.91 -10.92 33.27
CA PHE A 518 23.03 -11.49 32.24
C PHE A 518 22.08 -12.52 32.85
N ARG A 519 22.59 -13.39 33.73
CA ARG A 519 21.78 -14.33 34.50
C ARG A 519 20.65 -13.63 35.26
N LYS A 520 20.95 -12.57 36.03
CA LYS A 520 19.92 -11.82 36.76
C LYS A 520 18.84 -11.25 35.86
N PHE A 521 19.22 -10.75 34.68
CA PHE A 521 18.26 -10.22 33.73
C PHE A 521 17.42 -11.32 33.08
N PHE A 522 18.04 -12.46 32.77
CA PHE A 522 17.35 -13.65 32.27
C PHE A 522 16.33 -14.19 33.27
N GLU A 523 16.73 -14.38 34.53
CA GLU A 523 15.85 -14.85 35.61
C GLU A 523 14.65 -13.91 35.80
N PHE A 524 14.88 -12.60 35.73
CA PHE A 524 13.81 -11.58 35.81
C PHE A 524 12.81 -11.67 34.65
N VAL A 525 13.30 -11.82 33.41
CA VAL A 525 12.43 -11.98 32.23
C VAL A 525 11.70 -13.32 32.26
N GLN A 526 12.36 -14.39 32.69
CA GLN A 526 11.78 -15.72 32.85
C GLN A 526 10.65 -15.72 33.89
N GLU A 527 10.84 -15.07 35.04
CA GLU A 527 9.85 -15.03 36.12
C GLU A 527 8.58 -14.27 35.70
N LYS A 528 8.74 -13.14 35.01
CA LYS A 528 7.60 -12.30 34.60
C LYS A 528 6.93 -12.76 33.30
N GLY A 529 7.62 -13.51 32.45
CA GLY A 529 7.14 -13.96 31.14
C GLY A 529 7.09 -12.82 30.10
N VAL A 530 6.40 -11.72 30.41
CA VAL A 530 6.36 -10.50 29.59
C VAL A 530 6.73 -9.29 30.44
N VAL A 531 7.74 -8.53 30.00
CA VAL A 531 8.33 -7.41 30.75
C VAL A 531 8.24 -6.12 29.96
N SER A 532 7.64 -5.06 30.53
CA SER A 532 7.66 -3.73 29.94
C SER A 532 9.07 -3.13 29.95
N LEU A 533 9.44 -2.39 28.91
CA LEU A 533 10.73 -1.68 28.83
C LEU A 533 10.87 -0.57 29.89
N GLU A 534 9.76 -0.17 30.51
CA GLU A 534 9.71 0.85 31.57
C GLU A 534 9.60 0.26 32.98
N ASP A 535 9.68 -1.07 33.12
CA ASP A 535 9.53 -1.75 34.41
C ASP A 535 10.54 -1.20 35.46
N PRO A 536 10.05 -0.67 36.61
CA PRO A 536 10.90 -0.05 37.62
C PRO A 536 11.81 -1.04 38.34
N GLU A 537 11.51 -2.35 38.31
CA GLU A 537 12.27 -3.41 38.98
C GLU A 537 13.37 -4.01 38.08
N MET A 538 13.56 -3.46 36.87
CA MET A 538 14.52 -3.98 35.91
C MET A 538 15.94 -4.06 36.50
N PRO A 539 16.60 -5.25 36.51
CA PRO A 539 17.86 -5.46 37.22
C PRO A 539 19.08 -4.86 36.51
N ILE A 540 18.88 -4.21 35.36
CA ILE A 540 19.91 -3.55 34.56
C ILE A 540 19.53 -2.10 34.30
N SER A 541 20.54 -1.22 34.14
CA SER A 541 20.26 0.18 33.82
C SER A 541 19.65 0.34 32.42
N LYS A 542 18.75 1.33 32.24
CA LYS A 542 18.19 1.72 30.94
C LYS A 542 19.27 1.94 29.86
N THR A 543 20.46 2.41 30.25
CA THR A 543 21.57 2.64 29.31
C THR A 543 22.23 1.35 28.80
N ALA A 544 22.16 0.27 29.57
CA ALA A 544 22.71 -1.03 29.22
C ALA A 544 21.68 -1.94 28.54
N LEU A 545 20.39 -1.65 28.70
CA LEU A 545 19.27 -2.43 28.14
C LEU A 545 19.47 -2.86 26.67
N PRO A 546 19.90 -1.99 25.72
CA PRO A 546 20.13 -2.43 24.34
C PRO A 546 21.14 -3.57 24.21
N THR A 547 22.20 -3.58 25.00
CA THR A 547 23.22 -4.64 24.98
C THR A 547 22.61 -5.98 25.39
N TYR A 548 21.78 -5.97 26.45
CA TYR A 548 21.20 -7.20 26.98
C TYR A 548 20.10 -7.71 26.06
N LEU A 549 19.22 -6.83 25.56
CA LEU A 549 18.19 -7.18 24.58
C LEU A 549 18.79 -7.91 23.39
N THR A 550 19.80 -7.32 22.73
CA THR A 550 20.48 -7.93 21.59
C THR A 550 21.14 -9.26 21.93
N LEU A 551 21.78 -9.40 23.10
CA LEU A 551 22.41 -10.67 23.50
C LEU A 551 21.38 -11.77 23.75
N GLY A 552 20.24 -11.47 24.35
CA GLY A 552 19.21 -12.49 24.59
C GLY A 552 18.38 -12.82 23.36
N GLU A 553 18.10 -11.88 22.46
CA GLU A 553 17.53 -12.18 21.15
C GLU A 553 18.47 -13.09 20.34
N ALA A 554 19.77 -12.75 20.31
CA ALA A 554 20.78 -13.56 19.64
C ALA A 554 20.90 -14.99 20.23
N ALA A 555 20.68 -15.13 21.55
CA ALA A 555 20.65 -16.41 22.25
C ALA A 555 19.26 -17.08 22.26
N CYS A 556 18.29 -16.54 21.52
CA CYS A 556 16.91 -17.01 21.46
C CYS A 556 16.25 -17.20 22.84
N ALA A 557 16.56 -16.31 23.78
CA ALA A 557 15.98 -16.32 25.13
C ALA A 557 14.65 -15.56 25.18
N TRP A 558 14.50 -14.51 24.37
CA TRP A 558 13.32 -13.66 24.31
C TRP A 558 13.20 -12.95 22.97
N LEU A 559 12.03 -12.38 22.72
CA LEU A 559 11.74 -11.48 21.61
C LEU A 559 11.32 -10.11 22.14
N ARG A 560 11.86 -9.02 21.57
CA ARG A 560 11.29 -7.69 21.78
C ARG A 560 10.10 -7.48 20.85
N VAL A 561 8.94 -7.19 21.43
CA VAL A 561 7.71 -6.80 20.72
C VAL A 561 7.42 -5.34 21.05
N VAL A 562 7.22 -4.49 20.04
CA VAL A 562 7.12 -3.03 20.19
C VAL A 562 6.04 -2.63 21.20
N GLU A 563 4.86 -3.27 21.15
CA GLU A 563 3.72 -2.94 22.01
C GLU A 563 3.72 -3.68 23.36
N SER A 564 4.34 -4.86 23.44
CA SER A 564 4.28 -5.73 24.62
C SER A 564 5.54 -5.70 25.49
N GLY A 565 6.67 -5.22 24.97
CA GLY A 565 7.96 -5.22 25.67
C GLY A 565 8.81 -6.44 25.36
N ILE A 566 9.37 -7.10 26.37
CA ILE A 566 10.25 -8.27 26.25
C ILE A 566 9.45 -9.52 26.57
N VAL A 567 9.32 -10.43 25.60
CA VAL A 567 8.57 -11.67 25.73
C VAL A 567 9.54 -12.83 25.85
N PHE A 568 9.46 -13.60 26.93
CA PHE A 568 10.25 -14.81 27.13
C PHE A 568 9.81 -15.91 26.16
N THR A 569 10.76 -16.52 25.44
CA THR A 569 10.46 -17.49 24.37
C THR A 569 11.25 -18.82 24.53
N PRO A 570 11.02 -19.58 25.60
CA PRO A 570 11.74 -20.83 25.87
C PRO A 570 11.30 -22.02 25.00
N ASN A 571 10.16 -21.92 24.30
CA ASN A 571 9.52 -23.08 23.70
C ASN A 571 10.15 -23.42 22.35
N TRP A 572 10.72 -24.62 22.26
CA TRP A 572 11.24 -25.23 21.03
C TRP A 572 10.53 -26.57 20.80
N PRO A 573 9.27 -26.54 20.34
CA PRO A 573 8.46 -27.76 20.20
C PRO A 573 8.98 -28.67 19.08
N GLU A 574 8.63 -29.95 19.15
CA GLU A 574 8.71 -30.87 18.00
C GLU A 574 7.79 -30.39 16.87
N ASP A 575 8.10 -30.76 15.63
CA ASP A 575 7.43 -30.29 14.42
C ASP A 575 5.92 -30.55 14.38
N GLU A 576 5.43 -31.71 14.83
CA GLU A 576 3.98 -31.99 14.93
C GLU A 576 3.28 -31.09 15.98
N THR A 577 3.94 -30.88 17.12
CA THR A 577 3.40 -30.02 18.19
C THR A 577 3.44 -28.55 17.77
N PHE A 578 4.49 -28.15 17.08
CA PHE A 578 4.61 -26.84 16.45
C PHE A 578 3.47 -26.62 15.45
N ALA A 579 3.20 -27.58 14.56
CA ALA A 579 2.18 -27.44 13.51
C ALA A 579 0.80 -27.15 14.09
N ARG A 580 0.43 -27.83 15.19
CA ARG A 580 -0.82 -27.58 15.92
C ARG A 580 -0.85 -26.17 16.51
N MET A 581 0.20 -25.76 17.22
CA MET A 581 0.29 -24.40 17.80
C MET A 581 0.22 -23.31 16.72
N ALA A 582 0.88 -23.54 15.57
CA ALA A 582 0.90 -22.66 14.41
C ALA A 582 -0.49 -22.48 13.80
N LEU A 583 -1.24 -23.58 13.63
CA LEU A 583 -2.60 -23.58 13.11
C LEU A 583 -3.58 -22.91 14.08
N ASP A 584 -3.49 -23.21 15.39
CA ASP A 584 -4.34 -22.60 16.42
C ASP A 584 -4.25 -21.07 16.38
N ILE A 585 -3.02 -20.53 16.45
CA ILE A 585 -2.79 -19.06 16.42
C ILE A 585 -3.22 -18.46 15.09
N TYR A 586 -3.00 -19.16 13.98
CA TYR A 586 -3.47 -18.69 12.68
C TYR A 586 -5.00 -18.62 12.62
N GLN A 587 -5.71 -19.64 13.11
CA GLN A 587 -7.18 -19.66 13.16
C GLN A 587 -7.73 -18.53 14.04
N ASP A 588 -7.17 -18.34 15.23
CA ASP A 588 -7.57 -17.27 16.14
C ASP A 588 -7.42 -15.87 15.49
N LEU A 589 -6.31 -15.64 14.78
CA LEU A 589 -6.09 -14.38 14.06
C LEU A 589 -7.01 -14.23 12.86
N ARG A 590 -7.21 -15.31 12.09
CA ARG A 590 -8.11 -15.38 10.95
C ARG A 590 -9.54 -14.98 11.34
N GLU A 591 -10.03 -15.51 12.46
CA GLU A 591 -11.37 -15.23 12.99
C GLU A 591 -11.49 -13.80 13.52
N LYS A 592 -10.51 -13.32 14.30
CA LYS A 592 -10.50 -11.96 14.87
C LYS A 592 -10.49 -10.89 13.78
N ASP A 593 -9.66 -11.07 12.76
CA ASP A 593 -9.47 -10.08 11.68
C ASP A 593 -10.45 -10.29 10.51
N LYS A 594 -11.27 -11.36 10.52
CA LYS A 594 -12.22 -11.73 9.44
C LYS A 594 -11.57 -11.76 8.05
N THR A 595 -10.36 -12.34 7.97
CA THR A 595 -9.54 -12.39 6.76
C THR A 595 -9.10 -13.83 6.49
N GLU A 596 -8.85 -14.21 5.23
CA GLU A 596 -8.20 -15.50 4.92
C GLU A 596 -6.68 -15.43 5.01
N TRP A 597 -6.09 -14.23 4.96
CA TRP A 597 -4.65 -14.02 4.96
C TRP A 597 -4.25 -13.19 6.17
N VAL A 598 -3.29 -13.69 6.94
CA VAL A 598 -2.79 -13.02 8.15
C VAL A 598 -1.40 -12.46 7.86
N LEU A 599 -1.06 -11.27 8.39
CA LEU A 599 0.30 -10.73 8.29
C LEU A 599 1.28 -11.70 8.96
N THR A 600 2.32 -12.10 8.22
CA THR A 600 3.34 -13.06 8.68
C THR A 600 3.99 -12.56 9.98
N GLY A 601 4.36 -11.28 10.05
CA GLY A 601 4.94 -10.68 11.26
C GLY A 601 3.99 -10.76 12.48
N LYS A 602 2.71 -10.42 12.30
CA LYS A 602 1.69 -10.49 13.36
C LYS A 602 1.49 -11.91 13.87
N TRP A 603 1.47 -12.88 12.95
CA TRP A 603 1.35 -14.29 13.29
C TRP A 603 2.57 -14.80 14.10
N VAL A 604 3.79 -14.43 13.71
CA VAL A 604 5.00 -14.80 14.45
C VAL A 604 5.05 -14.13 15.84
N GLU A 605 4.68 -12.86 15.95
CA GLU A 605 4.60 -12.18 17.25
C GLU A 605 3.56 -12.84 18.16
N SER A 606 2.42 -13.24 17.62
CA SER A 606 1.37 -13.93 18.38
C SER A 606 1.83 -15.31 18.85
N LEU A 607 2.59 -16.06 18.03
CA LEU A 607 3.25 -17.30 18.45
C LEU A 607 4.25 -17.08 19.59
N ALA A 608 5.01 -15.98 19.56
CA ALA A 608 5.94 -15.65 20.62
C ALA A 608 5.22 -15.27 21.92
N ILE A 609 4.16 -14.46 21.84
CA ILE A 609 3.40 -13.99 23.00
C ILE A 609 2.59 -15.12 23.64
N GLU A 610 1.83 -15.88 22.84
CA GLU A 610 0.83 -16.82 23.36
C GLU A 610 1.37 -18.24 23.52
N LYS A 611 2.34 -18.65 22.69
CA LYS A 611 2.91 -20.00 22.68
C LYS A 611 4.38 -20.03 23.06
N HIS A 612 4.98 -18.87 23.37
CA HIS A 612 6.38 -18.74 23.78
C HIS A 612 7.40 -19.28 22.77
N VAL A 613 7.03 -19.31 21.48
CA VAL A 613 7.89 -19.83 20.40
C VAL A 613 8.72 -18.69 19.79
N HIS A 614 10.04 -18.84 19.79
CA HIS A 614 10.94 -17.82 19.24
C HIS A 614 10.86 -17.78 17.69
N PRO A 615 10.99 -16.61 17.02
CA PRO A 615 10.95 -16.53 15.55
C PRO A 615 11.97 -17.43 14.83
N LEU A 616 13.14 -17.67 15.43
CA LEU A 616 14.14 -18.60 14.87
C LEU A 616 13.70 -20.07 14.93
N ALA A 617 12.91 -20.43 15.94
CA ALA A 617 12.28 -21.75 16.02
C ALA A 617 11.24 -21.89 14.89
N VAL A 618 10.42 -20.85 14.67
CA VAL A 618 9.45 -20.82 13.55
C VAL A 618 10.16 -20.99 12.20
N TYR A 619 11.25 -20.27 11.97
CA TYR A 619 12.07 -20.39 10.75
C TYR A 619 12.55 -21.82 10.50
N THR A 620 12.89 -22.55 11.56
CA THR A 620 13.42 -23.91 11.46
C THR A 620 12.32 -24.97 11.35
N LEU A 621 11.26 -24.83 12.15
CA LEU A 621 10.20 -25.84 12.30
C LEU A 621 9.13 -25.74 11.22
N LEU A 622 8.88 -24.56 10.65
CA LEU A 622 7.85 -24.38 9.63
C LEU A 622 8.12 -25.17 8.33
N PRO A 623 9.35 -25.18 7.77
CA PRO A 623 9.67 -26.05 6.65
C PRO A 623 9.53 -27.54 7.00
N LEU A 624 9.99 -27.95 8.19
CA LEU A 624 9.91 -29.35 8.64
C LEU A 624 8.47 -29.83 8.78
N ALA A 625 7.61 -29.03 9.43
CA ALA A 625 6.20 -29.34 9.59
C ALA A 625 5.45 -29.42 8.25
N ARG A 626 5.85 -28.60 7.26
CA ARG A 626 5.31 -28.67 5.90
C ARG A 626 5.80 -29.91 5.17
N ASP A 627 7.10 -30.21 5.23
CA ASP A 627 7.72 -31.32 4.52
C ASP A 627 7.27 -32.68 5.09
N ASN A 628 6.90 -32.73 6.38
CA ASN A 628 6.27 -33.88 7.04
C ASN A 628 4.73 -33.90 6.93
N GLU A 629 4.14 -33.02 6.11
CA GLU A 629 2.69 -32.98 5.84
C GLU A 629 1.82 -32.79 7.09
N PHE A 630 2.30 -32.04 8.09
CA PHE A 630 1.47 -31.67 9.26
C PHE A 630 0.64 -30.41 9.01
N LEU A 631 1.06 -29.56 8.07
CA LEU A 631 0.31 -28.40 7.63
C LEU A 631 0.69 -28.01 6.19
N GLN A 632 -0.19 -27.26 5.54
CA GLN A 632 0.12 -26.58 4.28
C GLN A 632 0.38 -25.10 4.53
N VAL A 633 1.42 -24.57 3.86
CA VAL A 633 1.84 -23.17 3.99
C VAL A 633 1.68 -22.49 2.65
N PHE A 634 0.83 -21.48 2.61
CA PHE A 634 0.68 -20.56 1.49
C PHE A 634 1.17 -19.19 1.91
N VAL A 635 1.87 -18.50 1.02
CA VAL A 635 2.53 -17.22 1.33
C VAL A 635 2.22 -16.19 0.26
N GLU A 636 2.01 -14.95 0.69
CA GLU A 636 1.68 -13.81 -0.16
C GLU A 636 2.56 -12.61 0.20
N GLY A 637 2.98 -11.85 -0.81
CA GLY A 637 3.68 -10.57 -0.66
C GLY A 637 4.79 -10.46 -1.68
N SER A 638 4.97 -9.24 -2.20
CA SER A 638 5.89 -8.98 -3.31
C SER A 638 6.76 -7.73 -3.12
N THR A 639 6.57 -7.02 -2.00
CA THR A 639 7.46 -5.96 -1.54
C THR A 639 7.55 -6.00 -0.01
N PRO A 640 8.74 -5.80 0.59
CA PRO A 640 8.87 -5.79 2.04
C PRO A 640 8.00 -4.69 2.66
N ASP A 641 7.16 -5.02 3.65
CA ASP A 641 6.40 -4.01 4.37
C ASP A 641 7.30 -3.31 5.39
N THR A 642 7.80 -2.13 5.01
CA THR A 642 8.71 -1.33 5.82
C THR A 642 8.01 -0.46 6.87
N ARG A 643 6.66 -0.40 6.87
CA ARG A 643 5.89 0.40 7.84
C ARG A 643 6.07 -0.09 9.28
N PHE A 644 6.47 -1.34 9.44
CA PHE A 644 6.65 -2.02 10.72
C PHE A 644 8.10 -2.38 11.02
N ASP A 645 9.07 -1.64 10.47
CA ASP A 645 10.51 -1.93 10.65
C ASP A 645 10.99 -1.88 12.12
N ASP A 646 10.25 -1.20 12.98
CA ASP A 646 10.49 -1.20 14.42
C ASP A 646 10.30 -2.59 15.05
N HIS A 647 9.56 -3.49 14.39
CA HIS A 647 9.38 -4.90 14.75
C HIS A 647 10.53 -5.75 14.18
N SER A 648 11.70 -5.56 14.77
CA SER A 648 12.93 -6.25 14.40
C SER A 648 13.60 -6.90 15.62
N PHE A 649 14.42 -7.91 15.34
CA PHE A 649 15.13 -8.67 16.35
C PHE A 649 16.53 -9.07 15.87
N SER A 650 17.40 -9.37 16.83
CA SER A 650 18.81 -9.67 16.60
C SER A 650 19.04 -11.18 16.50
N VAL A 651 19.73 -11.65 15.46
CA VAL A 651 20.10 -13.06 15.29
C VAL A 651 21.58 -13.21 14.98
N ILE A 652 22.15 -14.37 15.28
CA ILE A 652 23.51 -14.72 14.86
C ILE A 652 23.48 -15.35 13.48
N ILE A 653 24.29 -14.80 12.58
CA ILE A 653 24.58 -15.40 11.27
C ILE A 653 26.09 -15.54 11.09
N THR A 654 26.49 -16.43 10.19
CA THR A 654 27.90 -16.57 9.80
C THR A 654 28.13 -15.85 8.47
N LYS A 655 29.00 -14.86 8.45
CA LYS A 655 29.41 -14.13 7.25
C LYS A 655 30.94 -14.21 7.10
N ASP A 656 31.41 -14.63 5.93
CA ASP A 656 32.84 -14.84 5.66
C ASP A 656 33.54 -15.74 6.71
N GLY A 657 32.82 -16.77 7.19
CA GLY A 657 33.30 -17.70 8.21
C GLY A 657 33.37 -17.13 9.63
N ARG A 658 32.85 -15.93 9.88
CA ARG A 658 32.82 -15.28 11.21
C ARG A 658 31.38 -15.04 11.68
N PRO A 659 31.09 -15.29 12.97
CA PRO A 659 29.79 -14.98 13.54
C PRO A 659 29.61 -13.47 13.69
N ILE A 660 28.46 -12.97 13.24
CA ILE A 660 28.02 -11.59 13.41
C ILE A 660 26.57 -11.56 13.89
N ILE A 661 26.18 -10.51 14.57
CA ILE A 661 24.79 -10.24 14.92
C ILE A 661 24.18 -9.37 13.82
N ASP A 662 23.19 -9.94 13.15
CA ASP A 662 22.40 -9.30 12.10
C ASP A 662 21.01 -8.96 12.62
N GLN A 663 20.41 -7.91 12.06
CA GLN A 663 19.07 -7.47 12.42
C GLN A 663 18.08 -7.98 11.39
N LYS A 664 17.06 -8.72 11.84
CA LYS A 664 15.98 -9.25 11.00
C LYS A 664 14.67 -8.52 11.32
N TYR A 665 13.81 -8.42 10.32
CA TYR A 665 12.54 -7.70 10.41
C TYR A 665 11.40 -8.70 10.25
N LEU A 666 10.44 -8.71 11.19
CA LEU A 666 9.38 -9.72 11.21
C LEU A 666 8.34 -9.51 10.09
N TYR A 667 8.09 -8.25 9.72
CA TYR A 667 7.02 -7.88 8.78
C TYR A 667 7.47 -7.72 7.32
N ARG A 668 8.78 -7.79 7.05
CA ARG A 668 9.31 -7.67 5.69
C ARG A 668 9.10 -8.92 4.82
N GLY A 669 8.74 -10.05 5.43
CA GLY A 669 8.45 -11.31 4.74
C GLY A 669 9.67 -12.10 4.26
N ASP A 670 10.86 -11.49 4.27
CA ASP A 670 12.13 -12.08 3.83
C ASP A 670 12.80 -12.97 4.89
N PHE A 671 12.46 -12.78 6.16
CA PHE A 671 13.02 -13.60 7.25
C PHE A 671 12.55 -15.06 7.20
N LEU A 672 11.22 -15.31 7.25
CA LEU A 672 10.68 -16.68 7.24
C LEU A 672 10.77 -17.35 5.88
N PHE A 673 10.73 -16.55 4.80
CA PHE A 673 10.75 -17.05 3.44
C PHE A 673 11.87 -16.34 2.66
N PRO A 674 13.14 -16.73 2.88
CA PRO A 674 14.30 -16.11 2.24
C PRO A 674 14.15 -16.04 0.72
N GLY A 675 14.48 -14.88 0.14
CA GLY A 675 14.33 -14.64 -1.30
C GLY A 675 12.90 -14.35 -1.75
N THR A 676 11.96 -14.18 -0.82
CA THR A 676 10.60 -13.69 -1.09
C THR A 676 10.31 -12.45 -0.24
N SER A 677 9.35 -11.63 -0.65
CA SER A 677 8.81 -10.53 0.18
C SER A 677 7.43 -10.88 0.72
N ALA A 678 7.25 -12.13 1.15
CA ALA A 678 5.93 -12.64 1.52
C ALA A 678 5.50 -12.17 2.92
N VAL A 679 4.79 -11.05 2.96
CA VAL A 679 4.31 -10.38 4.19
C VAL A 679 3.02 -10.97 4.76
N ARG A 680 2.35 -11.87 4.06
CA ARG A 680 1.13 -12.57 4.48
C ARG A 680 1.29 -14.09 4.39
N ILE A 681 0.60 -14.79 5.27
CA ILE A 681 0.60 -16.25 5.37
C ILE A 681 -0.83 -16.78 5.50
N ARG A 682 -1.07 -17.94 4.88
CA ARG A 682 -2.26 -18.77 5.06
C ARG A 682 -1.80 -20.18 5.41
N LEU A 683 -2.30 -20.71 6.51
CA LEU A 683 -2.04 -22.07 6.97
C LEU A 683 -3.29 -22.93 6.87
N GLN A 684 -3.14 -24.19 6.48
CA GLN A 684 -4.23 -25.16 6.44
C GLN A 684 -3.79 -26.48 7.05
N ASP A 685 -4.72 -27.13 7.74
CA ASP A 685 -4.56 -28.53 8.15
C ASP A 685 -4.68 -29.43 6.91
N VAL A 686 -3.79 -30.40 6.77
CA VAL A 686 -3.76 -31.34 5.64
C VAL A 686 -5.05 -32.13 5.50
N LYS A 687 -5.80 -32.35 6.60
CA LYS A 687 -7.13 -33.00 6.55
C LYS A 687 -8.20 -32.18 5.82
N TYR A 688 -7.96 -30.89 5.61
CA TYR A 688 -8.89 -29.94 4.99
C TYR A 688 -8.30 -29.28 3.74
N ALA A 689 -7.22 -29.83 3.19
CA ALA A 689 -6.71 -29.43 1.88
C ALA A 689 -7.69 -29.88 0.78
N PRO A 690 -8.15 -28.99 -0.11
CA PRO A 690 -9.07 -29.33 -1.19
C PRO A 690 -8.47 -30.28 -2.23
#